data_AF-A0A3C0PIS8-F1
#
_entry.id   AF-A0A3C0PIS8-F1
#
_cell.length_a   1.000
_cell.length_b   1.000
_cell.length_c   1.000
_cell.angle_alpha   90.00
_cell.angle_beta   90.00
_cell.angle_gamma   90.00
#
_symmetry.space_group_name_H-M   'P 1'
#
loop_
_entity.id
_entity.type
_entity.pdbx_description
1 polymer ?
#
loop_
_entity_poly.entity_id
_entity_poly.type
_entity_poly.pdbx_seq_one_letter_code
_entity_poly.pdbx_strand_id
1 'polypeptide(L)'
;MKNSLFCMTVMILIGLFSYLSAGEPAAEQFEIDYSKSKDTAINFNFKTDCSVLINNFKKNSKIIITSQYGSPVTVSSDNSGFDSDKERMSIKLKVKDDNIFINDESVALVSGNLVFSKGDTKLLTIKKIRTDDAAMLAPALKHDNIKPTGYPLIDAYAILKCDSIGGCIAVLSYYFDSIKVSHTNKWQNARASIRSQNNNFFSDTVKCFPLKLLDGKKKNVREEDNAMPIGGNNSSLKNNLGISSLVSSVGGLDVTTLADGLSKFIVKRTKTELSIAFFDKFKKDLDNYPDLQKVFPQTCKILTAIGDEIYAYSAYIQALRDAFRLDICSLPTNLPKIIDNHNNYFAKNEFLRAELLTAFYMADAIQTRKHPGEIIENYPISYLDHADTNIKAGFQILKLISLSLKDASDTGYWASLNEINNLAQNDTLLQIYLGLVVQKARMDPILYKDRHSKSSNFGDMLNKSYINFVQYKDWIKSLAVKIGSLDSKIRNIKDMNSDSIAIEKYYDVVSSGIGLMQFVVTFDKLPFIASDSLKLTEATAPYFDLASSADNMIIDVNRKNYSSAIVNAEYIIRKVFDSSEIINYHKVNNSSKEDKILRDVVQKFIKYGTFVANIAQADSSDEVEAAIEAIALPSGSARIKKESSFNVALNAYCGFFAGWNLKDGVDYATYGITAPV
;
A
#
# COMPACT_ATOMS: atom_id res chain seq x y z
N MET A 1 36.99 -21.90 29.95
CA MET A 1 36.83 -21.78 31.41
C MET A 1 36.85 -20.30 31.74
N LYS A 2 35.98 -19.73 32.56
CA LYS A 2 34.84 -20.26 33.33
C LYS A 2 34.29 -19.01 34.05
N ASN A 3 32.98 -18.95 34.22
CA ASN A 3 32.26 -18.12 35.20
C ASN A 3 32.19 -16.63 34.82
N SER A 4 31.03 -15.98 34.61
CA SER A 4 29.72 -16.22 35.20
C SER A 4 28.59 -15.82 34.24
N LEU A 5 28.26 -16.71 33.30
CA LEU A 5 26.88 -16.93 32.88
C LEU A 5 26.34 -18.02 33.83
N PHE A 6 26.20 -17.67 35.11
CA PHE A 6 25.90 -18.62 36.18
C PHE A 6 25.21 -17.91 37.34
N CYS A 7 24.00 -17.40 37.10
CA CYS A 7 22.97 -17.26 38.16
C CYS A 7 21.54 -16.99 37.67
N MET A 8 21.20 -17.38 36.43
CA MET A 8 19.78 -17.48 36.04
C MET A 8 19.53 -18.69 35.14
N THR A 9 20.12 -19.82 35.58
CA THR A 9 19.86 -21.16 35.06
C THR A 9 19.77 -22.11 36.26
N VAL A 10 18.85 -21.81 37.19
CA VAL A 10 18.23 -22.77 38.12
C VAL A 10 16.87 -22.20 38.53
N MET A 11 15.88 -22.35 37.65
CA MET A 11 14.49 -22.69 38.02
C MET A 11 13.80 -23.21 36.76
N ILE A 12 14.42 -24.24 36.16
CA ILE A 12 13.75 -25.21 35.29
C ILE A 12 14.08 -26.57 35.91
N LEU A 13 13.18 -27.07 36.75
CA LEU A 13 12.89 -28.49 37.01
C LEU A 13 11.93 -28.61 38.20
N ILE A 14 10.64 -28.68 37.91
CA ILE A 14 9.69 -29.74 38.28
C ILE A 14 8.34 -29.28 37.74
N GLY A 15 7.83 -30.00 36.76
CA GLY A 15 6.55 -29.71 36.12
C GLY A 15 6.44 -30.11 34.65
N LEU A 16 7.23 -31.09 34.18
CA LEU A 16 6.97 -31.78 32.93
C LEU A 16 6.58 -33.21 33.30
N PHE A 17 5.28 -33.47 33.45
CA PHE A 17 4.65 -34.76 33.18
C PHE A 17 3.13 -34.58 33.06
N SER A 18 2.58 -35.11 31.96
CA SER A 18 1.19 -35.03 31.45
C SER A 18 0.97 -33.84 30.50
N TYR A 19 0.73 -33.98 29.20
CA TYR A 19 0.32 -35.16 28.44
C TYR A 19 0.64 -34.90 26.95
N LEU A 20 1.46 -35.77 26.35
CA LEU A 20 1.35 -36.12 24.94
C LEU A 20 0.35 -37.29 24.91
N SER A 21 -0.94 -36.98 24.76
CA SER A 21 -1.83 -37.89 24.05
C SER A 21 -2.46 -37.12 22.93
N ALA A 22 -2.74 -37.82 21.83
CA ALA A 22 -3.82 -37.44 20.96
C ALA A 22 -5.05 -37.11 21.84
N GLY A 23 -5.43 -35.84 21.87
CA GLY A 23 -6.45 -35.30 22.74
C GLY A 23 -6.94 -34.02 22.10
N GLU A 24 -8.25 -33.93 21.89
CA GLU A 24 -8.94 -32.79 21.31
C GLU A 24 -8.54 -31.48 22.00
N PRO A 25 -8.48 -30.34 21.28
CA PRO A 25 -8.12 -29.05 21.87
C PRO A 25 -9.03 -28.76 23.07
N ALA A 26 -8.42 -28.36 24.20
CA ALA A 26 -9.16 -28.03 25.42
C ALA A 26 -10.13 -26.87 25.13
N ALA A 27 -11.42 -27.14 25.18
CA ALA A 27 -12.47 -26.15 24.98
C ALA A 27 -12.32 -25.01 26.00
N GLU A 28 -12.38 -23.75 25.55
CA GLU A 28 -12.36 -22.59 26.45
C GLU A 28 -13.60 -22.65 27.38
N GLN A 29 -13.39 -22.50 28.69
CA GLN A 29 -14.48 -22.50 29.67
C GLN A 29 -14.73 -21.08 30.21
N PHE A 30 -15.96 -20.58 30.07
CA PHE A 30 -16.38 -19.28 30.59
C PHE A 30 -17.28 -19.46 31.80
N GLU A 31 -17.00 -18.76 32.90
CA GLU A 31 -17.85 -18.81 34.10
C GLU A 31 -18.65 -17.51 34.28
N ILE A 32 -19.96 -17.63 34.51
CA ILE A 32 -20.90 -16.53 34.68
C ILE A 32 -21.64 -16.72 36.01
N ASP A 33 -21.76 -15.67 36.81
CA ASP A 33 -22.56 -15.69 38.04
C ASP A 33 -23.95 -15.06 37.79
N TYR A 34 -24.97 -15.90 37.69
CA TYR A 34 -26.35 -15.49 37.38
C TYR A 34 -26.89 -14.48 38.40
N SER A 35 -26.52 -14.62 39.67
CA SER A 35 -27.01 -13.78 40.77
C SER A 35 -26.56 -12.32 40.68
N LYS A 36 -25.45 -12.06 39.97
CA LYS A 36 -24.84 -10.74 39.78
C LYS A 36 -25.19 -10.10 38.44
N SER A 37 -25.81 -10.85 37.53
CA SER A 37 -26.24 -10.34 36.23
C SER A 37 -27.55 -9.55 36.39
N LYS A 38 -27.48 -8.23 36.19
CA LYS A 38 -28.68 -7.37 36.11
C LYS A 38 -29.09 -7.26 34.65
N ASP A 39 -29.96 -8.15 34.18
CA ASP A 39 -30.61 -8.10 32.85
C ASP A 39 -29.66 -7.71 31.70
N THR A 40 -28.55 -8.44 31.56
CA THR A 40 -27.52 -8.18 30.54
C THR A 40 -27.50 -9.29 29.49
N ALA A 41 -27.67 -8.91 28.23
CA ALA A 41 -27.27 -9.76 27.11
C ALA A 41 -25.75 -9.82 27.06
N ILE A 42 -25.17 -11.01 26.91
CA ILE A 42 -23.73 -11.18 26.75
C ILE A 42 -23.47 -11.63 25.31
N ASN A 43 -22.66 -10.84 24.60
CA ASN A 43 -22.31 -11.10 23.21
C ASN A 43 -21.03 -11.94 23.19
N PHE A 44 -21.09 -13.06 22.48
CA PHE A 44 -19.92 -13.91 22.28
C PHE A 44 -19.67 -14.09 20.78
N ASN A 45 -18.40 -14.07 20.41
CA ASN A 45 -17.96 -14.43 19.07
C ASN A 45 -17.17 -15.73 19.17
N PHE A 46 -17.79 -16.85 18.76
CA PHE A 46 -17.20 -18.18 18.88
C PHE A 46 -16.46 -18.52 17.58
N LYS A 47 -15.16 -18.78 17.67
CA LYS A 47 -14.35 -19.33 16.56
C LYS A 47 -13.88 -20.77 16.80
N THR A 48 -14.11 -21.29 18.01
CA THR A 48 -13.70 -22.62 18.49
C THR A 48 -14.73 -23.15 19.49
N ASP A 49 -14.69 -24.46 19.75
CA ASP A 49 -15.51 -25.10 20.78
C ASP A 49 -15.28 -24.48 22.15
N CYS A 50 -16.36 -24.26 22.89
CA CYS A 50 -16.29 -23.70 24.24
C CYS A 50 -17.39 -24.25 25.15
N SER A 51 -17.20 -24.12 26.45
CA SER A 51 -18.17 -24.47 27.47
C SER A 51 -18.50 -23.25 28.32
N VAL A 52 -19.78 -22.91 28.42
CA VAL A 52 -20.26 -21.83 29.30
C VAL A 52 -20.85 -22.45 30.54
N LEU A 53 -20.35 -21.99 31.68
CA LEU A 53 -20.75 -22.42 32.99
C LEU A 53 -21.44 -21.27 33.71
N ILE A 54 -22.67 -21.49 34.15
CA ILE A 54 -23.47 -20.47 34.81
C ILE A 54 -23.74 -20.93 36.24
N ASN A 55 -23.13 -20.25 37.20
CA ASN A 55 -23.30 -20.48 38.64
C ASN A 55 -24.53 -19.72 39.16
N ASN A 56 -25.16 -20.24 40.21
CA ASN A 56 -26.38 -19.70 40.85
C ASN A 56 -27.60 -19.62 39.89
N PHE A 57 -27.68 -20.52 38.91
CA PHE A 57 -28.80 -20.60 37.97
C PHE A 57 -30.03 -21.19 38.65
N LYS A 58 -31.13 -20.44 38.67
CA LYS A 58 -32.34 -20.83 39.42
C LYS A 58 -33.21 -21.80 38.63
N LYS A 59 -33.78 -22.78 39.33
CA LYS A 59 -34.81 -23.69 38.79
C LYS A 59 -35.96 -22.89 38.13
N ASN A 60 -36.41 -23.33 36.96
CA ASN A 60 -37.41 -22.67 36.08
C ASN A 60 -36.93 -21.38 35.37
N SER A 61 -35.64 -21.07 35.39
CA SER A 61 -35.07 -19.99 34.57
C SER A 61 -34.82 -20.49 33.15
N LYS A 62 -34.85 -19.56 32.18
CA LYS A 62 -34.59 -19.86 30.77
C LYS A 62 -33.48 -18.99 30.22
N ILE A 63 -32.63 -19.59 29.42
CA ILE A 63 -31.57 -18.93 28.65
C ILE A 63 -32.04 -18.93 27.20
N ILE A 64 -32.08 -17.76 26.58
CA ILE A 64 -32.45 -17.59 25.18
C ILE A 64 -31.18 -17.22 24.42
N ILE A 65 -30.79 -18.06 23.47
CA ILE A 65 -29.66 -17.82 22.57
C ILE A 65 -30.24 -17.31 21.26
N THR A 66 -29.88 -16.08 20.89
CA THR A 66 -30.35 -15.44 19.65
C THR A 66 -29.19 -15.32 18.68
N SER A 67 -29.42 -15.46 17.38
CA SER A 67 -28.43 -15.18 16.34
C SER A 67 -28.92 -14.06 15.44
N GLN A 68 -27.99 -13.36 14.78
CA GLN A 68 -28.32 -12.34 13.79
C GLN A 68 -29.10 -12.90 12.59
N TYR A 69 -28.99 -14.21 12.31
CA TYR A 69 -29.61 -14.86 11.14
C TYR A 69 -30.47 -16.09 11.47
N GLY A 70 -30.69 -16.41 12.76
CA GLY A 70 -31.36 -17.65 13.18
C GLY A 70 -32.49 -17.45 14.19
N SER A 71 -33.41 -18.43 14.27
CA SER A 71 -34.47 -18.46 15.28
C SER A 71 -33.88 -18.58 16.70
N PRO A 72 -34.44 -17.87 17.70
CA PRO A 72 -34.00 -17.99 19.08
C PRO A 72 -34.12 -19.43 19.60
N VAL A 73 -33.08 -19.92 20.25
CA VAL A 73 -33.07 -21.23 20.92
C VAL A 73 -33.21 -21.03 22.42
N THR A 74 -34.12 -21.76 23.04
CA THR A 74 -34.36 -21.68 24.48
C THR A 74 -33.78 -22.90 25.17
N VAL A 75 -32.86 -22.67 26.10
CA VAL A 75 -32.31 -23.68 27.01
C VAL A 75 -32.89 -23.42 28.39
N SER A 76 -33.65 -24.36 28.95
CA SER A 76 -34.21 -24.26 30.30
C SER A 76 -33.46 -25.16 31.28
N SER A 77 -33.74 -24.99 32.57
CA SER A 77 -33.29 -25.91 33.63
C SER A 77 -33.78 -27.35 33.46
N ASP A 78 -34.71 -27.61 32.53
CA ASP A 78 -35.28 -28.93 32.28
C ASP A 78 -34.49 -29.69 31.18
N ASN A 79 -33.53 -29.03 30.53
CA ASN A 79 -32.64 -29.61 29.52
C ASN A 79 -31.34 -30.16 30.16
N SER A 80 -30.63 -31.03 29.44
CA SER A 80 -29.35 -31.60 29.89
C SER A 80 -28.32 -30.51 30.22
N GLY A 81 -27.67 -30.64 31.38
CA GLY A 81 -26.59 -29.74 31.84
C GLY A 81 -26.87 -28.90 33.09
N PHE A 82 -28.07 -28.96 33.68
CA PHE A 82 -28.37 -28.33 34.97
C PHE A 82 -28.07 -29.27 36.16
N ASP A 83 -27.18 -28.85 37.05
CA ASP A 83 -26.88 -29.48 38.35
C ASP A 83 -27.70 -28.73 39.42
N SER A 84 -28.81 -29.35 39.86
CA SER A 84 -29.74 -28.75 40.83
C SER A 84 -29.14 -28.57 42.21
N ASP A 85 -28.21 -29.44 42.60
CA ASP A 85 -27.62 -29.44 43.94
C ASP A 85 -26.61 -28.30 44.08
N LYS A 86 -26.02 -27.87 42.97
CA LYS A 86 -25.05 -26.76 42.90
C LYS A 86 -25.62 -25.47 42.30
N GLU A 87 -26.91 -25.46 41.94
CA GLU A 87 -27.54 -24.39 41.16
C GLU A 87 -26.67 -23.96 39.96
N ARG A 88 -26.19 -24.93 39.16
CA ARG A 88 -25.18 -24.68 38.12
C ARG A 88 -25.63 -25.22 36.77
N MET A 89 -25.60 -24.39 35.73
CA MET A 89 -25.91 -24.80 34.35
C MET A 89 -24.61 -24.90 33.54
N SER A 90 -24.43 -25.98 32.79
CA SER A 90 -23.35 -26.16 31.82
C SER A 90 -23.92 -26.22 30.41
N ILE A 91 -23.42 -25.37 29.51
CA ILE A 91 -23.78 -25.33 28.10
C ILE A 91 -22.51 -25.58 27.28
N LYS A 92 -22.51 -26.63 26.47
CA LYS A 92 -21.44 -26.88 25.49
C LYS A 92 -21.83 -26.30 24.15
N LEU A 93 -20.94 -25.50 23.57
CA LEU A 93 -21.10 -24.92 22.24
C LEU A 93 -20.00 -25.50 21.34
N LYS A 94 -20.40 -26.25 20.32
CA LYS A 94 -19.47 -26.79 19.32
C LYS A 94 -19.59 -26.03 18.01
N VAL A 95 -18.47 -25.63 17.43
CA VAL A 95 -18.42 -24.93 16.14
C VAL A 95 -18.05 -25.93 15.06
N LYS A 96 -18.95 -26.16 14.10
CA LYS A 96 -18.70 -27.06 12.97
C LYS A 96 -19.30 -26.47 11.70
N ASP A 97 -18.48 -26.36 10.65
CA ASP A 97 -18.90 -25.89 9.31
C ASP A 97 -19.68 -24.56 9.37
N ASP A 98 -19.15 -23.57 10.12
CA ASP A 98 -19.77 -22.26 10.37
C ASP A 98 -21.13 -22.29 11.12
N ASN A 99 -21.49 -23.41 11.74
CA ASN A 99 -22.67 -23.58 12.59
C ASN A 99 -22.31 -23.86 14.05
N ILE A 100 -23.17 -23.43 14.98
CA ILE A 100 -22.99 -23.64 16.43
C ILE A 100 -24.00 -24.66 16.95
N PHE A 101 -23.51 -25.77 17.47
CA PHE A 101 -24.31 -26.83 18.09
C PHE A 101 -24.34 -26.62 19.60
N ILE A 102 -25.54 -26.66 20.19
CA ILE A 102 -25.72 -26.49 21.64
C ILE A 102 -26.01 -27.87 22.22
N ASN A 103 -25.13 -28.36 23.12
CA ASN A 103 -25.26 -29.69 23.73
C ASN A 103 -25.54 -30.81 22.70
N ASP A 104 -24.91 -30.72 21.53
CA ASP A 104 -25.03 -31.64 20.39
C ASP A 104 -26.38 -31.61 19.62
N GLU A 105 -27.27 -30.65 19.90
CA GLU A 105 -28.46 -30.37 19.08
C GLU A 105 -28.14 -29.35 17.97
N SER A 106 -28.60 -29.62 16.74
CA SER A 106 -28.27 -28.83 15.56
C SER A 106 -28.97 -27.47 15.56
N VAL A 107 -28.19 -26.39 15.57
CA VAL A 107 -28.69 -25.04 15.38
C VAL A 107 -27.80 -24.29 14.40
N ALA A 108 -28.36 -23.76 13.32
CA ALA A 108 -27.60 -22.97 12.35
C ALA A 108 -27.37 -21.55 12.88
N LEU A 109 -26.19 -21.25 13.44
CA LEU A 109 -25.83 -19.92 13.94
C LEU A 109 -24.38 -19.58 13.57
N VAL A 110 -24.16 -18.37 13.05
CA VAL A 110 -22.83 -17.82 12.71
C VAL A 110 -22.31 -16.86 13.80
N SER A 111 -23.20 -16.29 14.64
CA SER A 111 -22.88 -15.42 15.80
C SER A 111 -24.13 -15.20 16.65
N GLY A 112 -24.04 -15.05 17.98
CA GLY A 112 -25.25 -14.86 18.80
C GLY A 112 -25.10 -14.16 20.15
N ASN A 113 -26.24 -13.72 20.69
CA ASN A 113 -26.38 -13.09 22.00
C ASN A 113 -27.08 -14.05 22.97
N LEU A 114 -26.53 -14.19 24.17
CA LEU A 114 -27.14 -14.92 25.29
C LEU A 114 -28.00 -13.96 26.11
N VAL A 115 -29.30 -14.23 26.19
CA VAL A 115 -30.28 -13.43 26.93
C VAL A 115 -30.87 -14.28 28.04
N PHE A 116 -30.82 -13.79 29.28
CA PHE A 116 -31.37 -14.48 30.44
C PHE A 116 -32.81 -14.02 30.69
N SER A 117 -33.74 -14.96 30.89
CA SER A 117 -35.12 -14.63 31.31
C SER A 117 -35.49 -15.37 32.58
N LYS A 118 -36.07 -14.64 33.54
CA LYS A 118 -36.59 -15.17 34.80
C LYS A 118 -38.10 -15.35 34.66
N GLY A 119 -38.64 -16.43 35.23
CA GLY A 119 -40.03 -16.87 35.05
C GLY A 119 -41.10 -15.77 35.19
N ASP A 120 -42.18 -15.97 34.42
CA ASP A 120 -43.38 -15.15 34.19
C ASP A 120 -43.16 -13.82 33.44
N THR A 121 -42.95 -13.98 32.14
CA THR A 121 -43.23 -13.06 31.02
C THR A 121 -43.23 -11.55 31.30
N LYS A 122 -42.16 -10.90 30.85
CA LYS A 122 -42.26 -9.78 29.90
C LYS A 122 -41.09 -9.86 28.92
N LEU A 123 -41.40 -10.16 27.65
CA LEU A 123 -40.51 -9.94 26.52
C LEU A 123 -40.20 -8.43 26.46
N LEU A 124 -38.96 -8.06 26.76
CA LEU A 124 -38.47 -6.71 26.56
C LEU A 124 -37.85 -6.62 25.17
N THR A 125 -38.63 -6.07 24.25
CA THR A 125 -38.13 -5.50 23.01
C THR A 125 -37.30 -4.25 23.34
N ILE A 126 -36.14 -4.16 22.68
CA ILE A 126 -35.12 -3.12 22.79
C ILE A 126 -35.71 -1.70 22.91
N LYS A 127 -35.27 -0.96 23.94
CA LYS A 127 -35.07 0.48 23.83
C LYS A 127 -33.60 0.80 24.06
N LYS A 128 -32.95 1.18 22.96
CA LYS A 128 -31.59 1.71 22.79
C LYS A 128 -30.89 2.11 24.10
N ILE A 129 -29.92 1.30 24.52
CA ILE A 129 -28.81 1.74 25.37
C ILE A 129 -27.60 1.89 24.47
N ARG A 130 -26.92 3.03 24.60
CA ARG A 130 -25.72 3.42 23.86
C ARG A 130 -24.67 2.31 23.89
N THR A 131 -24.12 2.00 22.73
CA THR A 131 -22.79 1.40 22.59
C THR A 131 -21.74 2.43 22.99
N ASP A 132 -21.63 2.70 24.29
CA ASP A 132 -20.47 3.35 24.88
C ASP A 132 -19.60 2.23 25.46
N ASP A 133 -18.89 1.53 24.58
CA ASP A 133 -17.62 0.86 24.90
C ASP A 133 -16.78 0.84 23.63
N ALA A 134 -16.46 2.06 23.16
CA ALA A 134 -15.25 2.32 22.40
C ALA A 134 -14.06 2.26 23.37
N ALA A 135 -13.75 1.05 23.82
CA ALA A 135 -12.53 0.71 24.54
C ALA A 135 -11.45 0.27 23.55
N MET A 136 -11.19 1.11 22.55
CA MET A 136 -9.87 1.30 21.94
C MET A 136 -9.79 2.80 21.61
N LEU A 137 -8.63 3.38 21.89
CA LEU A 137 -8.35 4.82 22.02
C LEU A 137 -8.86 5.49 23.32
N ALA A 138 -7.87 5.59 24.23
CA ALA A 138 -7.85 6.18 25.57
C ALA A 138 -8.57 5.34 26.66
N PRO A 139 -7.84 4.67 27.59
CA PRO A 139 -8.42 4.32 28.88
C PRO A 139 -8.99 5.59 29.52
N ALA A 140 -10.00 5.48 30.38
CA ALA A 140 -10.52 6.61 31.15
C ALA A 140 -9.36 7.33 31.86
N LEU A 141 -8.82 8.38 31.24
CA LEU A 141 -7.67 9.13 31.73
C LEU A 141 -8.19 10.01 32.87
N LYS A 142 -7.76 9.71 34.10
CA LYS A 142 -7.99 10.61 35.23
C LYS A 142 -7.45 12.01 34.92
N HIS A 143 -8.19 13.00 35.41
CA HIS A 143 -8.12 14.43 35.10
C HIS A 143 -6.71 15.05 34.97
N ASP A 144 -6.64 16.03 34.06
CA ASP A 144 -5.58 17.04 33.83
C ASP A 144 -4.32 16.66 33.05
N ASN A 145 -4.14 15.40 32.64
CA ASN A 145 -2.95 14.94 31.89
C ASN A 145 -3.21 14.51 30.43
N ILE A 146 -4.26 15.02 29.77
CA ILE A 146 -4.46 14.75 28.33
C ILE A 146 -3.42 15.56 27.54
N LYS A 147 -2.48 14.84 26.90
CA LYS A 147 -1.50 15.45 26.00
C LYS A 147 -2.03 15.45 24.56
N PRO A 148 -1.92 16.57 23.83
CA PRO A 148 -2.22 16.58 22.40
C PRO A 148 -1.29 15.63 21.66
N THR A 149 -1.87 14.80 20.79
CA THR A 149 -1.11 13.91 19.91
C THR A 149 -0.74 14.60 18.60
N GLY A 150 -1.55 15.60 18.20
CA GLY A 150 -1.44 16.25 16.91
C GLY A 150 -2.10 15.49 15.77
N TYR A 151 -2.79 14.39 16.07
CA TYR A 151 -3.61 13.62 15.14
C TYR A 151 -5.10 13.92 15.39
N PRO A 152 -5.78 14.63 14.46
CA PRO A 152 -7.16 15.09 14.64
C PRO A 152 -8.16 14.07 15.16
N LEU A 153 -8.14 12.80 14.73
CA LEU A 153 -9.10 11.81 15.21
C LEU A 153 -8.91 11.47 16.69
N ILE A 154 -7.67 11.17 17.10
CA ILE A 154 -7.33 10.86 18.49
C ILE A 154 -7.64 12.05 19.39
N ASP A 155 -7.26 13.24 18.96
CA ASP A 155 -7.48 14.47 19.71
C ASP A 155 -8.97 14.84 19.77
N ALA A 156 -9.76 14.56 18.73
CA ALA A 156 -11.21 14.74 18.76
C ALA A 156 -11.89 13.80 19.76
N TYR A 157 -11.48 12.53 19.82
CA TYR A 157 -11.94 11.60 20.85
C TYR A 157 -11.54 12.06 22.25
N ALA A 158 -10.29 12.49 22.43
CA ALA A 158 -9.80 12.99 23.70
C ALA A 158 -10.62 14.20 24.18
N ILE A 159 -10.91 15.14 23.28
CA ILE A 159 -11.76 16.31 23.53
C ILE A 159 -13.21 15.90 23.88
N LEU A 160 -13.79 14.94 23.16
CA LEU A 160 -15.17 14.48 23.40
C LEU A 160 -15.33 13.75 24.74
N LYS A 161 -14.34 12.93 25.11
CA LYS A 161 -14.32 12.14 26.35
C LYS A 161 -13.76 12.93 27.56
N CYS A 162 -13.30 14.16 27.37
CA CYS A 162 -12.63 14.90 28.43
C CYS A 162 -13.62 15.45 29.47
N ASP A 163 -13.39 15.09 30.72
CA ASP A 163 -14.17 15.57 31.86
C ASP A 163 -13.58 16.84 32.51
N SER A 164 -12.54 17.47 31.94
CA SER A 164 -12.05 18.79 32.44
C SER A 164 -11.86 19.81 31.34
N ILE A 165 -12.26 21.06 31.63
CA ILE A 165 -11.98 22.20 30.75
C ILE A 165 -10.47 22.33 30.51
N GLY A 166 -9.65 22.04 31.53
CA GLY A 166 -8.19 22.06 31.43
C GLY A 166 -7.67 21.08 30.37
N GLY A 167 -8.16 19.84 30.35
CA GLY A 167 -7.77 18.83 29.36
C GLY A 167 -8.18 19.21 27.93
N CYS A 168 -9.41 19.70 27.72
CA CYS A 168 -9.84 20.20 26.41
C CYS A 168 -8.94 21.35 25.92
N ILE A 169 -8.60 22.30 26.81
CA ILE A 169 -7.74 23.43 26.48
C ILE A 169 -6.32 22.97 26.18
N ALA A 170 -5.79 21.97 26.90
CA ALA A 170 -4.48 21.41 26.63
C ALA A 170 -4.40 20.86 25.20
N VAL A 171 -5.41 20.09 24.76
CA VAL A 171 -5.46 19.56 23.39
C VAL A 171 -5.62 20.69 22.38
N LEU A 172 -6.58 21.60 22.58
CA LEU A 172 -6.82 22.72 21.66
C LEU A 172 -5.62 23.67 21.54
N SER A 173 -4.83 23.85 22.60
CA SER A 173 -3.64 24.72 22.57
C SER A 173 -2.55 24.29 21.60
N TYR A 174 -2.56 23.02 21.19
CA TYR A 174 -1.68 22.51 20.15
C TYR A 174 -2.11 22.98 18.74
N TYR A 175 -3.41 23.12 18.50
CA TYR A 175 -3.96 23.52 17.19
C TYR A 175 -4.18 25.03 17.06
N PHE A 176 -4.26 25.74 18.19
CA PHE A 176 -4.56 27.16 18.23
C PHE A 176 -3.50 27.89 19.06
N ASP A 177 -2.52 28.50 18.41
CA ASP A 177 -1.42 29.22 19.09
C ASP A 177 -1.92 30.31 20.06
N SER A 178 -3.05 30.94 19.74
CA SER A 178 -3.68 31.98 20.56
C SER A 178 -4.32 31.46 21.86
N ILE A 179 -4.30 30.16 22.13
CA ILE A 179 -4.81 29.56 23.38
C ILE A 179 -3.68 29.41 24.42
N LYS A 180 -2.41 29.66 24.06
CA LYS A 180 -1.23 29.44 24.93
C LYS A 180 -1.10 30.37 26.15
N VAL A 181 -2.03 31.30 26.41
CA VAL A 181 -1.77 32.42 27.34
C VAL A 181 -2.93 32.70 28.32
N SER A 182 -2.57 32.76 29.61
CA SER A 182 -3.29 33.30 30.80
C SER A 182 -4.00 32.32 31.75
N HIS A 183 -3.82 32.54 33.06
CA HIS A 183 -4.27 31.67 34.15
C HIS A 183 -5.69 31.97 34.69
N THR A 184 -6.37 32.99 34.17
CA THR A 184 -7.73 33.38 34.57
C THR A 184 -8.65 33.46 33.35
N ASN A 185 -9.86 32.88 33.44
CA ASN A 185 -10.84 32.78 32.33
C ASN A 185 -10.40 31.95 31.11
N LYS A 186 -9.63 30.87 31.33
CA LYS A 186 -9.06 29.98 30.29
C LYS A 186 -10.06 29.62 29.17
N TRP A 187 -11.30 29.25 29.51
CA TRP A 187 -12.30 28.87 28.49
C TRP A 187 -12.89 30.04 27.71
N GLN A 188 -13.11 31.20 28.34
CA GLN A 188 -13.60 32.38 27.64
C GLN A 188 -12.55 32.90 26.66
N ASN A 189 -11.27 32.87 27.05
CA ASN A 189 -10.15 33.22 26.19
C ASN A 189 -9.98 32.20 25.06
N ALA A 190 -10.06 30.89 25.36
CA ALA A 190 -10.06 29.86 24.32
C ALA A 190 -11.21 30.04 23.32
N ARG A 191 -12.43 30.33 23.80
CA ARG A 191 -13.59 30.61 22.96
C ARG A 191 -13.41 31.87 22.11
N ALA A 192 -12.87 32.94 22.68
CA ALA A 192 -12.56 34.17 21.96
C ALA A 192 -11.51 33.91 20.86
N SER A 193 -10.46 33.15 21.18
CA SER A 193 -9.40 32.72 20.25
C SER A 193 -9.92 31.83 19.12
N ILE A 194 -10.78 30.85 19.42
CA ILE A 194 -11.41 29.99 18.42
C ILE A 194 -12.28 30.84 17.47
N ARG A 195 -13.06 31.78 18.03
CA ARG A 195 -13.89 32.71 17.26
C ARG A 195 -13.06 33.64 16.40
N SER A 196 -11.95 34.17 16.91
CA SER A 196 -11.08 35.09 16.15
C SER A 196 -10.39 34.40 14.98
N GLN A 197 -10.18 33.09 15.05
CA GLN A 197 -9.64 32.29 13.94
C GLN A 197 -10.72 31.82 12.94
N ASN A 198 -11.97 32.26 13.11
CA ASN A 198 -13.07 31.98 12.19
C ASN A 198 -13.19 30.48 11.83
N ASN A 199 -13.13 29.59 12.82
CA ASN A 199 -13.37 28.16 12.63
C ASN A 199 -14.84 27.85 12.91
N ASN A 200 -15.60 27.61 11.84
CA ASN A 200 -17.06 27.44 11.87
C ASN A 200 -17.47 26.11 12.52
N PHE A 201 -16.63 25.08 12.40
CA PHE A 201 -16.91 23.81 13.07
C PHE A 201 -16.92 23.95 14.59
N PHE A 202 -16.05 24.79 15.15
CA PHE A 202 -16.06 25.04 16.58
C PHE A 202 -17.02 26.15 17.02
N SER A 203 -17.49 27.05 16.14
CA SER A 203 -18.34 28.18 16.57
C SER A 203 -19.65 27.73 17.24
N ASP A 204 -20.21 26.60 16.80
CA ASP A 204 -21.41 26.00 17.36
C ASP A 204 -21.13 24.85 18.33
N THR A 205 -20.11 24.03 18.09
CA THR A 205 -19.73 22.96 19.02
C THR A 205 -19.21 23.51 20.35
N VAL A 206 -18.59 24.71 20.38
CA VAL A 206 -18.23 25.45 21.61
C VAL A 206 -19.44 25.77 22.49
N LYS A 207 -20.66 25.80 21.95
CA LYS A 207 -21.90 25.92 22.75
C LYS A 207 -22.29 24.60 23.43
N CYS A 208 -21.87 23.46 22.87
CA CYS A 208 -22.24 22.11 23.29
C CYS A 208 -21.18 21.45 24.19
N PHE A 209 -19.95 21.97 24.26
CA PHE A 209 -18.99 21.54 25.28
C PHE A 209 -19.60 21.70 26.67
N PRO A 210 -19.57 20.66 27.52
CA PRO A 210 -20.60 20.50 28.54
C PRO A 210 -20.61 21.68 29.52
N LEU A 211 -21.72 22.43 29.51
CA LEU A 211 -22.15 23.28 30.62
C LEU A 211 -22.23 22.52 31.97
N LYS A 212 -22.18 21.18 31.94
CA LYS A 212 -22.05 20.31 33.11
C LYS A 212 -20.78 20.56 33.94
N LEU A 213 -19.73 21.15 33.35
CA LEU A 213 -18.47 21.42 34.06
C LEU A 213 -18.50 22.64 34.97
N LEU A 214 -19.57 23.44 34.93
CA LEU A 214 -19.70 24.63 35.77
C LEU A 214 -20.45 24.39 37.09
N ASP A 215 -21.07 23.22 37.30
CA ASP A 215 -21.97 22.99 38.45
C ASP A 215 -21.49 21.91 39.46
N GLY A 216 -20.25 21.43 39.35
CA GLY A 216 -19.68 20.43 40.26
C GLY A 216 -18.96 21.04 41.47
N LYS A 217 -19.67 21.24 42.58
CA LYS A 217 -19.08 21.64 43.87
C LYS A 217 -17.96 20.69 44.34
N LYS A 218 -16.88 21.31 44.82
CA LYS A 218 -15.69 20.73 45.46
C LYS A 218 -16.00 19.67 46.53
N LYS A 219 -15.25 18.56 46.52
CA LYS A 219 -14.83 17.83 47.73
C LYS A 219 -13.35 17.46 47.62
N ASN A 220 -12.56 18.02 48.53
CA ASN A 220 -11.12 17.78 48.72
C ASN A 220 -10.87 16.39 49.31
N VAL A 221 -9.82 15.70 48.86
CA VAL A 221 -9.00 14.79 49.69
C VAL A 221 -7.53 14.93 49.26
N ARG A 222 -6.65 14.95 50.27
CA ARG A 222 -5.22 15.30 50.27
C ARG A 222 -4.30 14.23 49.68
N GLU A 223 -3.17 14.68 49.15
CA GLU A 223 -1.94 13.95 48.82
C GLU A 223 -1.08 13.71 50.07
N GLU A 224 -0.28 12.64 50.04
CA GLU A 224 0.99 12.54 50.78
C GLU A 224 2.09 11.99 49.87
N ASP A 225 3.19 12.73 49.82
CA ASP A 225 4.50 12.39 49.22
C ASP A 225 5.30 11.44 50.12
N ASN A 226 6.27 10.73 49.54
CA ASN A 226 7.62 10.62 50.10
C ASN A 226 8.64 10.10 49.06
N ALA A 227 9.86 10.64 49.13
CA ALA A 227 10.94 10.49 48.17
C ALA A 227 12.26 9.95 48.78
N MET A 228 13.09 9.36 47.89
CA MET A 228 14.59 9.29 47.84
C MET A 228 15.37 8.33 48.79
N PRO A 229 16.67 7.97 48.53
CA PRO A 229 17.64 8.50 47.53
C PRO A 229 18.63 7.52 46.79
N ILE A 230 19.13 8.00 45.62
CA ILE A 230 20.54 8.17 45.09
C ILE A 230 21.64 7.06 45.13
N GLY A 231 22.28 6.86 43.95
CA GLY A 231 23.75 6.66 43.73
C GLY A 231 24.06 5.65 42.59
N GLY A 232 24.96 5.79 41.61
CA GLY A 232 25.91 6.80 41.11
C GLY A 232 26.97 6.13 40.20
N ASN A 233 27.22 6.66 38.98
CA ASN A 233 28.40 6.55 38.07
C ASN A 233 28.88 5.14 37.57
N ASN A 234 29.51 4.88 36.40
CA ASN A 234 30.12 5.65 35.29
C ASN A 234 30.40 4.71 34.06
N SER A 235 30.54 5.29 32.85
CA SER A 235 31.36 4.86 31.68
C SER A 235 31.04 3.52 30.96
N SER A 236 31.21 3.28 29.64
CA SER A 236 31.58 4.03 28.43
C SER A 236 31.57 3.07 27.21
N LEU A 237 31.22 3.57 26.01
CA LEU A 237 31.76 3.23 24.66
C LEU A 237 31.69 1.78 24.09
N LYS A 238 30.91 1.55 23.02
CA LYS A 238 31.31 1.51 21.57
C LYS A 238 30.47 0.57 20.69
N ASN A 239 30.23 1.08 19.47
CA ASN A 239 29.61 0.51 18.26
C ASN A 239 30.08 -0.90 17.85
N ASN A 240 29.21 -1.67 17.16
CA ASN A 240 29.35 -1.84 15.70
C ASN A 240 28.16 -2.51 15.01
N LEU A 241 27.81 -1.93 13.85
CA LEU A 241 26.98 -2.50 12.80
C LEU A 241 27.66 -3.73 12.16
N GLY A 242 26.84 -4.66 11.66
CA GLY A 242 27.28 -5.77 10.82
C GLY A 242 26.20 -6.18 9.82
N ILE A 243 26.14 -5.45 8.69
CA ILE A 243 25.50 -5.90 7.45
C ILE A 243 26.46 -6.92 6.82
N SER A 244 26.11 -8.21 6.88
CA SER A 244 26.80 -9.27 6.13
C SER A 244 26.06 -10.59 6.31
N SER A 245 25.08 -10.85 5.44
CA SER A 245 24.81 -12.17 4.86
C SER A 245 23.45 -12.11 4.19
N LEU A 246 23.40 -12.30 2.86
CA LEU A 246 22.37 -13.03 2.11
C LEU A 246 22.67 -12.87 0.61
N VAL A 247 23.82 -13.41 0.20
CA VAL A 247 24.13 -13.75 -1.19
C VAL A 247 24.58 -15.21 -1.17
N SER A 248 23.63 -16.14 -1.33
CA SER A 248 23.90 -17.53 -1.72
C SER A 248 22.60 -18.35 -1.78
N SER A 249 21.95 -18.38 -2.95
CA SER A 249 21.13 -19.52 -3.38
C SER A 249 20.74 -19.36 -4.85
N VAL A 250 21.69 -19.61 -5.76
CA VAL A 250 21.39 -20.00 -7.14
C VAL A 250 22.11 -21.33 -7.37
N GLY A 251 21.36 -22.42 -7.40
CA GLY A 251 21.86 -23.75 -7.67
C GLY A 251 20.78 -24.57 -8.36
N GLY A 252 21.11 -25.12 -9.52
CA GLY A 252 20.32 -26.13 -10.22
C GLY A 252 19.32 -25.59 -11.26
N LEU A 253 19.81 -25.05 -12.37
CA LEU A 253 19.07 -25.05 -13.63
C LEU A 253 19.91 -25.77 -14.69
N ASP A 254 19.23 -26.58 -15.49
CA ASP A 254 19.77 -27.58 -16.40
C ASP A 254 20.74 -26.96 -17.43
N VAL A 255 22.04 -27.11 -17.20
CA VAL A 255 23.14 -26.42 -17.92
C VAL A 255 23.39 -27.04 -19.31
N THR A 256 22.86 -28.23 -19.56
CA THR A 256 23.19 -29.05 -20.73
C THR A 256 22.24 -28.84 -21.91
N THR A 257 20.97 -28.49 -21.65
CA THR A 257 19.94 -28.35 -22.67
C THR A 257 20.02 -27.01 -23.40
N LEU A 258 20.44 -25.94 -22.72
CA LEU A 258 20.45 -24.57 -23.25
C LEU A 258 21.56 -24.29 -24.28
N ALA A 259 22.78 -24.78 -23.99
CA ALA A 259 23.92 -24.64 -24.90
C ALA A 259 23.67 -25.35 -26.24
N ASP A 260 22.81 -26.38 -26.25
CA ASP A 260 22.50 -27.19 -27.41
C ASP A 260 21.72 -26.44 -28.49
N GLY A 261 20.66 -25.71 -28.17
CA GLY A 261 19.85 -24.98 -29.19
C GLY A 261 20.39 -23.64 -29.64
N LEU A 262 21.22 -22.97 -28.84
CA LEU A 262 22.06 -21.91 -29.42
C LEU A 262 23.11 -22.54 -30.36
N SER A 263 23.70 -23.68 -29.99
CA SER A 263 24.58 -24.41 -30.90
C SER A 263 23.80 -24.88 -32.13
N LYS A 264 22.55 -25.32 -32.02
CA LYS A 264 21.69 -25.63 -33.17
C LYS A 264 21.44 -24.40 -34.01
N PHE A 265 21.14 -23.23 -33.47
CA PHE A 265 21.04 -21.99 -34.25
C PHE A 265 22.35 -21.67 -35.00
N ILE A 266 23.48 -21.69 -34.30
CA ILE A 266 24.81 -21.38 -34.85
C ILE A 266 25.26 -22.44 -35.88
N VAL A 267 24.89 -23.71 -35.70
CA VAL A 267 25.33 -24.87 -36.50
C VAL A 267 24.37 -25.17 -37.66
N LYS A 268 23.06 -24.98 -37.50
CA LYS A 268 22.01 -25.41 -38.45
C LYS A 268 21.78 -24.38 -39.56
N ARG A 269 22.26 -23.15 -39.41
CA ARG A 269 22.26 -22.14 -40.47
C ARG A 269 23.57 -21.40 -40.52
N THR A 270 24.25 -21.53 -41.64
CA THR A 270 25.30 -20.67 -42.17
C THR A 270 24.93 -19.17 -42.08
N LYS A 271 24.99 -18.54 -40.90
CA LYS A 271 24.83 -17.09 -40.64
C LYS A 271 25.44 -16.64 -39.30
N THR A 272 26.64 -17.11 -38.94
CA THR A 272 27.43 -16.51 -37.87
C THR A 272 27.47 -14.98 -38.05
N GLU A 273 27.70 -14.50 -39.28
CA GLU A 273 27.72 -13.08 -39.64
C GLU A 273 26.47 -12.27 -39.24
N LEU A 274 25.27 -12.85 -39.27
CA LEU A 274 24.04 -12.12 -38.95
C LEU A 274 23.89 -11.91 -37.45
N SER A 275 24.20 -12.94 -36.66
CA SER A 275 24.23 -12.87 -35.20
C SER A 275 25.29 -11.89 -34.73
N ILE A 276 26.48 -11.97 -35.33
CA ILE A 276 27.58 -11.01 -35.13
C ILE A 276 27.09 -9.59 -35.42
N ALA A 277 26.55 -9.35 -36.62
CA ALA A 277 26.06 -8.03 -37.00
C ALA A 277 24.92 -7.51 -36.09
N PHE A 278 24.07 -8.39 -35.58
CA PHE A 278 23.03 -8.01 -34.61
C PHE A 278 23.65 -7.54 -33.29
N PHE A 279 24.55 -8.32 -32.72
CA PHE A 279 25.14 -8.00 -31.42
C PHE A 279 26.14 -6.83 -31.50
N ASP A 280 26.88 -6.68 -32.60
CA ASP A 280 27.69 -5.49 -32.87
C ASP A 280 26.81 -4.24 -32.92
N LYS A 281 25.65 -4.35 -33.57
CA LYS A 281 24.68 -3.27 -33.61
C LYS A 281 24.06 -3.01 -32.24
N PHE A 282 23.77 -4.05 -31.45
CA PHE A 282 23.25 -3.91 -30.10
C PHE A 282 24.26 -3.20 -29.19
N LYS A 283 25.52 -3.63 -29.19
CA LYS A 283 26.63 -2.96 -28.50
C LYS A 283 26.74 -1.50 -28.93
N LYS A 284 26.77 -1.24 -30.24
CA LYS A 284 26.85 0.13 -30.76
C LYS A 284 25.65 0.99 -30.36
N ASP A 285 24.44 0.45 -30.35
CA ASP A 285 23.25 1.18 -29.89
C ASP A 285 23.32 1.42 -28.37
N LEU A 286 23.76 0.46 -27.56
CA LEU A 286 24.02 0.69 -26.12
C LEU A 286 25.06 1.80 -25.91
N ASP A 287 26.13 1.83 -26.69
CA ASP A 287 27.17 2.85 -26.59
C ASP A 287 26.67 4.25 -26.97
N ASN A 288 25.78 4.33 -27.96
CA ASN A 288 25.25 5.60 -28.48
C ASN A 288 24.09 6.18 -27.65
N TYR A 289 23.40 5.35 -26.86
CA TYR A 289 22.23 5.75 -26.07
C TYR A 289 22.46 5.51 -24.58
N PRO A 290 22.87 6.55 -23.82
CA PRO A 290 23.12 6.45 -22.38
C PRO A 290 21.94 5.92 -21.56
N ASP A 291 20.71 6.09 -22.02
CA ASP A 291 19.51 5.53 -21.35
C ASP A 291 19.51 4.01 -21.38
N LEU A 292 19.89 3.42 -22.52
CA LEU A 292 19.99 1.97 -22.65
C LEU A 292 21.09 1.41 -21.75
N GLN A 293 22.18 2.15 -21.53
CA GLN A 293 23.21 1.74 -20.57
C GLN A 293 22.71 1.77 -19.13
N LYS A 294 21.85 2.75 -18.79
CA LYS A 294 21.25 2.82 -17.45
C LYS A 294 20.28 1.68 -17.19
N VAL A 295 19.46 1.31 -18.17
CA VAL A 295 18.48 0.22 -18.01
C VAL A 295 19.07 -1.17 -18.24
N PHE A 296 20.13 -1.31 -19.05
CA PHE A 296 20.81 -2.58 -19.34
C PHE A 296 22.32 -2.57 -19.00
N PRO A 297 22.71 -2.22 -17.76
CA PRO A 297 24.11 -2.04 -17.40
C PRO A 297 24.93 -3.33 -17.42
N GLN A 298 24.37 -4.48 -17.02
CA GLN A 298 25.10 -5.75 -17.05
C GLN A 298 25.30 -6.23 -18.47
N THR A 299 24.27 -6.08 -19.32
CA THR A 299 24.35 -6.40 -20.75
C THR A 299 25.45 -5.59 -21.41
N CYS A 300 25.51 -4.28 -21.14
CA CYS A 300 26.55 -3.40 -21.65
C CYS A 300 27.95 -3.89 -21.23
N LYS A 301 28.14 -4.27 -19.96
CA LYS A 301 29.42 -4.82 -19.47
C LYS A 301 29.82 -6.10 -20.19
N ILE A 302 28.89 -7.05 -20.34
CA ILE A 302 29.19 -8.33 -20.99
C ILE A 302 29.48 -8.13 -22.48
N LEU A 303 28.68 -7.35 -23.21
CA LEU A 303 28.93 -7.06 -24.63
C LEU A 303 30.22 -6.27 -24.86
N THR A 304 30.64 -5.43 -23.91
CA THR A 304 31.94 -4.75 -23.97
C THR A 304 33.09 -5.72 -23.73
N ALA A 305 32.96 -6.61 -22.73
CA ALA A 305 33.99 -7.57 -22.36
C ALA A 305 34.23 -8.66 -23.42
N ILE A 306 33.20 -9.02 -24.19
CA ILE A 306 33.33 -9.91 -25.37
C ILE A 306 34.25 -9.29 -26.43
N GLY A 307 34.42 -7.96 -26.43
CA GLY A 307 35.36 -7.27 -27.31
C GLY A 307 35.05 -7.51 -28.79
N ASP A 308 36.10 -7.76 -29.57
CA ASP A 308 36.04 -8.20 -30.98
C ASP A 308 36.26 -9.74 -31.10
N GLU A 309 36.39 -10.46 -29.98
CA GLU A 309 36.62 -11.92 -29.92
C GLU A 309 35.30 -12.70 -30.03
N ILE A 310 34.58 -12.39 -31.09
CA ILE A 310 33.22 -12.85 -31.39
C ILE A 310 33.15 -14.37 -31.69
N TYR A 311 34.28 -15.08 -31.71
CA TYR A 311 34.36 -16.50 -32.05
C TYR A 311 33.99 -17.45 -30.90
N ALA A 312 33.97 -16.99 -29.64
CA ALA A 312 33.54 -17.80 -28.49
C ALA A 312 32.10 -17.48 -28.03
N TYR A 313 31.23 -17.05 -28.96
CA TYR A 313 29.84 -16.65 -28.67
C TYR A 313 29.04 -17.69 -27.89
N SER A 314 29.26 -18.99 -28.15
CA SER A 314 28.61 -20.08 -27.42
C SER A 314 28.94 -20.10 -25.92
N ALA A 315 30.15 -19.68 -25.54
CA ALA A 315 30.57 -19.61 -24.13
C ALA A 315 29.99 -18.38 -23.39
N TYR A 316 29.69 -17.30 -24.11
CA TYR A 316 29.23 -16.04 -23.51
C TYR A 316 27.72 -15.91 -23.42
N ILE A 317 26.95 -16.73 -24.13
CA ILE A 317 25.49 -16.60 -24.14
C ILE A 317 24.86 -16.87 -22.78
N GLN A 318 25.45 -17.75 -21.98
CA GLN A 318 25.01 -17.93 -20.59
C GLN A 318 25.23 -16.65 -19.77
N ALA A 319 26.42 -16.03 -19.90
CA ALA A 319 26.71 -14.78 -19.24
C ALA A 319 25.80 -13.63 -19.72
N LEU A 320 25.47 -13.60 -21.02
CA LEU A 320 24.52 -12.65 -21.58
C LEU A 320 23.10 -12.89 -21.05
N ARG A 321 22.63 -14.13 -20.99
CA ARG A 321 21.32 -14.46 -20.44
C ARG A 321 21.22 -14.07 -18.96
N ASP A 322 22.25 -14.34 -18.19
CA ASP A 322 22.32 -13.93 -16.79
C ASP A 322 22.34 -12.40 -16.65
N ALA A 323 23.09 -11.70 -17.51
CA ALA A 323 23.08 -10.25 -17.57
C ALA A 323 21.70 -9.69 -17.96
N PHE A 324 21.02 -10.29 -18.94
CA PHE A 324 19.67 -9.94 -19.37
C PHE A 324 18.68 -10.06 -18.21
N ARG A 325 18.73 -11.19 -17.49
CA ARG A 325 17.91 -11.41 -16.29
C ARG A 325 18.19 -10.37 -15.23
N LEU A 326 19.47 -10.12 -14.91
CA LEU A 326 19.85 -9.13 -13.89
C LEU A 326 19.37 -7.73 -14.26
N ASP A 327 19.51 -7.34 -15.53
CA ASP A 327 19.07 -6.03 -16.00
C ASP A 327 17.55 -5.88 -15.91
N ILE A 328 16.78 -6.88 -16.35
CA ILE A 328 15.31 -6.88 -16.22
C ILE A 328 14.89 -6.82 -14.75
N CYS A 329 15.51 -7.62 -13.88
CA CYS A 329 15.25 -7.58 -12.44
C CYS A 329 15.58 -6.23 -11.80
N SER A 330 16.51 -5.48 -12.40
CA SER A 330 16.94 -4.16 -11.92
C SER A 330 16.17 -3.00 -12.54
N LEU A 331 15.25 -3.23 -13.49
CA LEU A 331 14.44 -2.18 -14.13
C LEU A 331 13.74 -1.26 -13.12
N PRO A 332 13.12 -1.76 -12.03
CA PRO A 332 12.49 -0.87 -11.05
C PRO A 332 13.45 0.16 -10.45
N THR A 333 14.71 -0.24 -10.21
CA THR A 333 15.73 0.65 -9.63
C THR A 333 16.41 1.51 -10.69
N ASN A 334 16.53 1.01 -11.92
CA ASN A 334 17.33 1.65 -12.97
C ASN A 334 16.53 2.57 -13.88
N LEU A 335 15.25 2.26 -14.13
CA LEU A 335 14.41 3.07 -15.01
C LEU A 335 14.26 4.53 -14.55
N PRO A 336 14.01 4.86 -13.27
CA PRO A 336 13.92 6.27 -12.86
C PRO A 336 15.23 7.05 -13.08
N LYS A 337 16.39 6.37 -13.20
CA LYS A 337 17.68 7.03 -13.41
C LYS A 337 17.83 7.60 -14.82
N ILE A 338 16.96 7.28 -15.78
CA ILE A 338 17.00 7.92 -17.11
C ILE A 338 16.88 9.45 -17.03
N ILE A 339 16.31 9.98 -15.92
CA ILE A 339 16.24 11.41 -15.65
C ILE A 339 17.61 12.08 -15.77
N ASP A 340 18.68 11.50 -15.21
CA ASP A 340 19.97 12.19 -15.19
C ASP A 340 20.62 12.31 -16.59
N ASN A 341 20.15 11.55 -17.59
CA ASN A 341 20.61 11.69 -18.97
C ASN A 341 19.90 12.83 -19.72
N HIS A 342 18.77 13.28 -19.18
CA HIS A 342 17.82 14.18 -19.86
C HIS A 342 17.47 15.40 -19.00
N ASN A 343 18.45 15.94 -18.27
CA ASN A 343 18.24 17.05 -17.33
C ASN A 343 17.54 18.26 -17.99
N ASN A 344 17.92 18.62 -19.22
CA ASN A 344 17.31 19.74 -19.94
C ASN A 344 15.85 19.47 -20.32
N TYR A 345 15.55 18.24 -20.76
CA TYR A 345 14.20 17.81 -21.08
C TYR A 345 13.31 17.82 -19.84
N PHE A 346 13.77 17.25 -18.73
CA PHE A 346 13.02 17.21 -17.48
C PHE A 346 12.97 18.57 -16.78
N ALA A 347 13.90 19.49 -17.02
CA ALA A 347 13.80 20.88 -16.57
C ALA A 347 12.73 21.67 -17.34
N LYS A 348 12.41 21.29 -18.58
CA LYS A 348 11.29 21.87 -19.35
C LYS A 348 9.96 21.17 -19.06
N ASN A 349 10.02 19.89 -18.72
CA ASN A 349 8.86 19.03 -18.47
C ASN A 349 8.87 18.52 -17.02
N GLU A 350 8.93 19.44 -16.06
CA GLU A 350 9.14 19.09 -14.64
C GLU A 350 8.01 18.23 -14.08
N PHE A 351 6.79 18.33 -14.62
CA PHE A 351 5.67 17.46 -14.26
C PHE A 351 5.91 15.99 -14.62
N LEU A 352 6.55 15.69 -15.77
CA LEU A 352 6.89 14.31 -16.16
C LEU A 352 7.97 13.72 -15.25
N ARG A 353 8.91 14.56 -14.79
CA ARG A 353 9.89 14.18 -13.76
C ARG A 353 9.17 13.80 -12.47
N ALA A 354 8.22 14.62 -12.05
CA ALA A 354 7.43 14.41 -10.85
C ALA A 354 6.58 13.13 -10.93
N GLU A 355 5.93 12.87 -12.08
CA GLU A 355 5.18 11.65 -12.34
C GLU A 355 6.07 10.42 -12.21
N LEU A 356 7.21 10.40 -12.89
CA LEU A 356 8.15 9.27 -12.90
C LEU A 356 8.71 8.98 -11.48
N LEU A 357 9.15 10.01 -10.77
CA LEU A 357 9.67 9.85 -9.40
C LEU A 357 8.58 9.40 -8.42
N THR A 358 7.35 9.89 -8.58
CA THR A 358 6.20 9.49 -7.75
C THR A 358 5.86 8.02 -7.98
N ALA A 359 5.81 7.59 -9.25
CA ALA A 359 5.51 6.22 -9.62
C ALA A 359 6.49 5.24 -8.96
N PHE A 360 7.80 5.50 -9.09
CA PHE A 360 8.82 4.63 -8.50
C PHE A 360 8.94 4.73 -6.98
N TYR A 361 8.59 5.87 -6.39
CA TYR A 361 8.48 5.99 -4.93
C TYR A 361 7.35 5.14 -4.37
N MET A 362 6.18 5.14 -5.03
CA MET A 362 5.07 4.28 -4.63
C MET A 362 5.40 2.80 -4.85
N ALA A 363 6.05 2.48 -5.96
CA ALA A 363 6.40 1.10 -6.30
C ALA A 363 7.50 0.51 -5.40
N ASP A 364 8.40 1.35 -4.86
CA ASP A 364 9.36 0.95 -3.81
C ASP A 364 8.67 0.40 -2.55
N ALA A 365 7.42 0.77 -2.29
CA ALA A 365 6.63 0.22 -1.19
C ALA A 365 6.48 -1.30 -1.28
N ILE A 366 6.37 -1.85 -2.51
CA ILE A 366 6.27 -3.30 -2.73
C ILE A 366 7.55 -3.99 -2.25
N GLN A 367 8.71 -3.44 -2.63
CA GLN A 367 10.01 -4.03 -2.33
C GLN A 367 10.34 -3.90 -0.84
N THR A 368 10.00 -2.77 -0.23
CA THR A 368 10.32 -2.46 1.17
C THR A 368 9.28 -2.96 2.16
N ARG A 369 8.17 -3.53 1.70
CA ARG A 369 7.06 -4.05 2.51
C ARG A 369 6.47 -3.00 3.50
N LYS A 370 6.54 -1.71 3.17
CA LYS A 370 6.06 -0.59 4.01
C LYS A 370 4.55 -0.37 3.90
N HIS A 371 3.91 -0.13 5.04
CA HIS A 371 2.48 0.19 5.09
C HIS A 371 2.13 1.39 4.17
N PRO A 372 1.06 1.37 3.35
CA PRO A 372 0.74 2.49 2.46
C PRO A 372 0.54 3.82 3.17
N GLY A 373 0.09 3.80 4.41
CA GLY A 373 0.06 4.97 5.29
C GLY A 373 1.44 5.61 5.52
N GLU A 374 2.48 4.81 5.72
CA GLU A 374 3.87 5.29 5.88
C GLU A 374 4.41 5.88 4.58
N ILE A 375 4.02 5.31 3.43
CA ILE A 375 4.37 5.83 2.10
C ILE A 375 3.76 7.23 1.91
N ILE A 376 2.50 7.40 2.31
CA ILE A 376 1.83 8.71 2.25
C ILE A 376 2.49 9.71 3.22
N GLU A 377 2.79 9.30 4.45
CA GLU A 377 3.42 10.16 5.47
C GLU A 377 4.81 10.64 5.04
N ASN A 378 5.61 9.73 4.48
CA ASN A 378 6.99 10.00 4.10
C ASN A 378 7.16 10.44 2.64
N TYR A 379 6.06 10.71 1.92
CA TYR A 379 6.12 11.11 0.52
C TYR A 379 6.96 12.39 0.35
N PRO A 380 7.94 12.42 -0.59
CA PRO A 380 8.82 13.58 -0.76
C PRO A 380 8.07 14.66 -1.54
N ILE A 381 7.44 15.59 -0.82
CA ILE A 381 6.68 16.70 -1.42
C ILE A 381 7.55 17.53 -2.40
N SER A 382 8.87 17.53 -2.23
CA SER A 382 9.81 18.17 -3.15
C SER A 382 9.80 17.61 -4.57
N TYR A 383 9.31 16.38 -4.78
CA TYR A 383 9.06 15.84 -6.13
C TYR A 383 8.02 16.66 -6.88
N LEU A 384 7.15 17.39 -6.17
CA LEU A 384 6.06 18.18 -6.72
C LEU A 384 6.33 19.69 -6.69
N ASP A 385 7.54 20.14 -6.33
CA ASP A 385 7.84 21.59 -6.22
C ASP A 385 7.63 22.35 -7.53
N HIS A 386 7.76 21.63 -8.63
CA HIS A 386 7.64 22.10 -10.00
C HIS A 386 6.38 21.59 -10.71
N ALA A 387 5.56 20.80 -10.02
CA ALA A 387 4.28 20.36 -10.55
C ALA A 387 3.24 21.49 -10.46
N ASP A 388 2.10 21.30 -11.13
CA ASP A 388 0.97 22.21 -10.93
C ASP A 388 0.60 22.32 -9.45
N THR A 389 0.24 23.54 -9.02
CA THR A 389 -0.07 23.82 -7.61
C THR A 389 -1.18 22.92 -7.08
N ASN A 390 -2.17 22.56 -7.91
CA ASN A 390 -3.27 21.71 -7.51
C ASN A 390 -2.84 20.24 -7.36
N ILE A 391 -1.85 19.78 -8.13
CA ILE A 391 -1.25 18.44 -7.95
C ILE A 391 -0.57 18.39 -6.58
N LYS A 392 0.29 19.36 -6.27
CA LYS A 392 0.95 19.46 -4.95
C LYS A 392 -0.09 19.52 -3.83
N ALA A 393 -1.15 20.30 -3.99
CA ALA A 393 -2.25 20.36 -3.04
C ALA A 393 -2.95 18.99 -2.85
N GLY A 394 -3.17 18.24 -3.92
CA GLY A 394 -3.78 16.91 -3.87
C GLY A 394 -2.99 15.93 -3.01
N PHE A 395 -1.66 15.90 -3.17
CA PHE A 395 -0.78 15.05 -2.36
C PHE A 395 -0.67 15.55 -0.91
N GLN A 396 -0.69 16.86 -0.66
CA GLN A 396 -0.74 17.41 0.69
C GLN A 396 -2.06 17.09 1.40
N ILE A 397 -3.20 17.14 0.69
CA ILE A 397 -4.52 16.73 1.21
C ILE A 397 -4.50 15.23 1.53
N LEU A 398 -3.98 14.40 0.61
CA LEU A 398 -3.82 12.98 0.84
C LEU A 398 -3.03 12.70 2.13
N LYS A 399 -1.91 13.38 2.32
CA LYS A 399 -1.08 13.29 3.53
C LYS A 399 -1.83 13.76 4.77
N LEU A 400 -2.50 14.92 4.71
CA LEU A 400 -3.27 15.47 5.82
C LEU A 400 -4.38 14.52 6.27
N ILE A 401 -5.17 13.97 5.33
CA ILE A 401 -6.26 13.04 5.63
C ILE A 401 -5.72 11.71 6.18
N SER A 402 -4.64 11.19 5.60
CA SER A 402 -4.01 9.96 6.10
C SER A 402 -3.54 10.13 7.54
N LEU A 403 -2.84 11.22 7.84
CA LEU A 403 -2.35 11.51 9.19
C LEU A 403 -3.47 11.86 10.17
N SER A 404 -4.56 12.48 9.71
CA SER A 404 -5.69 12.81 10.59
C SER A 404 -6.43 11.59 11.12
N LEU A 405 -6.31 10.45 10.44
CA LEU A 405 -6.89 9.17 10.80
C LEU A 405 -5.89 8.21 11.44
N LYS A 406 -4.66 8.64 11.74
CA LYS A 406 -3.63 7.78 12.36
C LYS A 406 -4.11 7.24 13.70
N ASP A 407 -3.84 5.96 13.95
CA ASP A 407 -4.11 5.32 15.24
C ASP A 407 -2.98 5.64 16.25
N ALA A 408 -3.30 5.63 17.54
CA ALA A 408 -2.33 5.75 18.62
C ALA A 408 -1.82 4.38 19.09
N SER A 409 -2.45 3.29 18.64
CA SER A 409 -2.08 1.92 19.00
C SER A 409 -0.97 1.36 18.12
N ASP A 410 -0.21 0.39 18.65
CA ASP A 410 0.80 -0.35 17.90
C ASP A 410 0.19 -1.41 16.94
N THR A 411 -1.14 -1.51 16.87
CA THR A 411 -1.82 -2.62 16.17
C THR A 411 -2.16 -2.32 14.70
N GLY A 412 -2.19 -1.05 14.31
CA GLY A 412 -2.49 -0.58 12.97
C GLY A 412 -1.97 0.84 12.72
N TYR A 413 -1.82 1.23 11.46
CA TYR A 413 -1.39 2.59 11.12
C TYR A 413 -2.56 3.59 11.20
N TRP A 414 -3.71 3.24 10.64
CA TRP A 414 -4.94 4.04 10.73
C TRP A 414 -5.88 3.48 11.78
N ALA A 415 -6.77 4.33 12.27
CA ALA A 415 -7.87 3.92 13.12
C ALA A 415 -8.74 2.86 12.44
N SER A 416 -9.27 1.95 13.24
CA SER A 416 -10.06 0.82 12.75
C SER A 416 -11.34 1.25 12.04
N LEU A 417 -11.89 0.35 11.21
CA LEU A 417 -13.18 0.52 10.55
C LEU A 417 -14.29 0.98 11.52
N ASN A 418 -14.31 0.43 12.73
CA ASN A 418 -15.32 0.76 13.75
C ASN A 418 -15.14 2.18 14.29
N GLU A 419 -13.90 2.61 14.54
CA GLU A 419 -13.60 3.95 15.03
C GLU A 419 -13.94 5.01 13.98
N ILE A 420 -13.55 4.80 12.72
CA ILE A 420 -13.86 5.74 11.64
C ILE A 420 -15.39 5.76 11.36
N ASN A 421 -16.07 4.63 11.47
CA ASN A 421 -17.54 4.61 11.36
C ASN A 421 -18.21 5.36 12.51
N ASN A 422 -17.70 5.23 13.74
CA ASN A 422 -18.19 5.97 14.89
C ASN A 422 -17.96 7.49 14.73
N LEU A 423 -16.79 7.89 14.21
CA LEU A 423 -16.53 9.26 13.78
C LEU A 423 -17.64 9.75 12.83
N ALA A 424 -17.97 9.00 11.78
CA ALA A 424 -18.98 9.42 10.79
C ALA A 424 -20.42 9.43 11.33
N GLN A 425 -20.73 8.64 12.36
CA GLN A 425 -22.08 8.53 12.94
C GLN A 425 -22.34 9.55 14.06
N ASN A 426 -21.29 10.03 14.73
CA ASN A 426 -21.41 10.99 15.81
C ASN A 426 -21.15 12.42 15.30
N ASP A 427 -22.21 13.17 15.07
CA ASP A 427 -22.18 14.54 14.53
C ASP A 427 -21.26 15.48 15.32
N THR A 428 -21.25 15.37 16.65
CA THR A 428 -20.40 16.20 17.50
C THR A 428 -18.93 15.81 17.34
N LEU A 429 -18.62 14.51 17.34
CA LEU A 429 -17.27 14.02 17.11
C LEU A 429 -16.74 14.42 15.73
N LEU A 430 -17.57 14.27 14.70
CA LEU A 430 -17.22 14.65 13.34
C LEU A 430 -16.96 16.16 13.20
N GLN A 431 -17.79 16.99 13.84
CA GLN A 431 -17.56 18.44 13.86
C GLN A 431 -16.24 18.79 14.53
N ILE A 432 -15.93 18.20 15.68
CA ILE A 432 -14.65 18.42 16.37
C ILE A 432 -13.50 17.99 15.45
N TYR A 433 -13.57 16.79 14.89
CA TYR A 433 -12.56 16.25 13.97
C TYR A 433 -12.33 17.17 12.75
N LEU A 434 -13.38 17.54 12.02
CA LEU A 434 -13.26 18.42 10.86
C LEU A 434 -12.72 19.81 11.26
N GLY A 435 -13.13 20.32 12.43
CA GLY A 435 -12.58 21.56 12.99
C GLY A 435 -11.08 21.48 13.25
N LEU A 436 -10.58 20.36 13.77
CA LEU A 436 -9.14 20.13 13.97
C LEU A 436 -8.39 19.96 12.64
N VAL A 437 -8.99 19.26 11.66
CA VAL A 437 -8.42 19.13 10.30
C VAL A 437 -8.30 20.50 9.62
N VAL A 438 -9.32 21.36 9.73
CA VAL A 438 -9.27 22.75 9.24
C VAL A 438 -8.09 23.51 9.85
N GLN A 439 -7.86 23.36 11.16
CA GLN A 439 -6.72 24.04 11.78
C GLN A 439 -5.37 23.48 11.38
N LYS A 440 -5.26 22.16 11.20
CA LYS A 440 -4.04 21.58 10.64
C LYS A 440 -3.73 22.12 9.25
N ALA A 441 -4.72 22.23 8.39
CA ALA A 441 -4.58 22.82 7.05
C ALA A 441 -4.26 24.33 7.06
N ARG A 442 -4.44 25.03 8.19
CA ARG A 442 -4.06 26.44 8.37
C ARG A 442 -2.68 26.59 8.99
N MET A 443 -2.27 25.67 9.87
CA MET A 443 -0.92 25.62 10.44
C MET A 443 0.13 25.24 9.39
N ASP A 444 -0.21 24.33 8.48
CA ASP A 444 0.57 23.98 7.29
C ASP A 444 -0.29 24.27 6.05
N PRO A 445 -0.26 25.52 5.53
CA PRO A 445 -1.14 25.98 4.47
C PRO A 445 -1.06 25.14 3.19
N ILE A 446 -2.18 24.48 2.85
CA ILE A 446 -2.34 23.82 1.55
C ILE A 446 -2.97 24.81 0.57
N LEU A 447 -2.19 25.25 -0.40
CA LEU A 447 -2.60 26.24 -1.40
C LEU A 447 -3.00 25.56 -2.70
N TYR A 448 -4.09 26.03 -3.30
CA TYR A 448 -4.51 25.64 -4.64
C TYR A 448 -4.82 26.89 -5.48
N LYS A 449 -4.88 26.74 -6.80
CA LYS A 449 -5.23 27.79 -7.75
C LYS A 449 -6.61 27.52 -8.34
N ASP A 450 -7.44 28.56 -8.37
CA ASP A 450 -8.73 28.50 -9.06
C ASP A 450 -8.59 28.74 -10.58
N ARG A 451 -9.73 28.77 -11.31
CA ARG A 451 -9.75 29.01 -12.76
C ARG A 451 -9.21 30.39 -13.14
N HIS A 452 -9.19 31.33 -12.21
CA HIS A 452 -8.65 32.67 -12.38
C HIS A 452 -7.22 32.80 -11.83
N SER A 453 -6.56 31.66 -11.56
CA SER A 453 -5.23 31.59 -10.94
C SER A 453 -5.14 32.24 -9.56
N LYS A 454 -6.27 32.49 -8.90
CA LYS A 454 -6.28 33.02 -7.54
C LYS A 454 -5.92 31.90 -6.58
N SER A 455 -4.89 32.14 -5.77
CA SER A 455 -4.51 31.21 -4.72
C SER A 455 -5.52 31.26 -3.58
N SER A 456 -5.92 30.08 -3.10
CA SER A 456 -6.82 29.91 -1.96
C SER A 456 -6.32 28.79 -1.07
N ASN A 457 -6.66 28.85 0.22
CA ASN A 457 -6.26 27.86 1.21
C ASN A 457 -7.35 26.78 1.36
N PHE A 458 -6.95 25.51 1.35
CA PHE A 458 -7.83 24.36 1.51
C PHE A 458 -8.60 24.37 2.84
N GLY A 459 -7.94 24.71 3.96
CA GLY A 459 -8.56 24.80 5.28
C GLY A 459 -9.72 25.80 5.30
N ASP A 460 -9.60 26.93 4.60
CA ASP A 460 -10.68 27.91 4.49
C ASP A 460 -11.85 27.45 3.61
N MET A 461 -11.58 26.64 2.57
CA MET A 461 -12.66 25.98 1.82
C MET A 461 -13.38 24.96 2.69
N LEU A 462 -12.62 24.09 3.35
CA LEU A 462 -13.17 23.04 4.22
C LEU A 462 -14.01 23.66 5.33
N ASN A 463 -13.59 24.79 5.88
CA ASN A 463 -14.33 25.51 6.91
C ASN A 463 -15.74 25.99 6.46
N LYS A 464 -16.00 26.11 5.15
CA LYS A 464 -17.34 26.41 4.62
C LYS A 464 -18.27 25.20 4.66
N SER A 465 -17.74 23.99 4.73
CA SER A 465 -18.54 22.76 4.70
C SER A 465 -19.31 22.46 5.97
N TYR A 466 -19.07 23.23 7.03
CA TYR A 466 -19.87 23.21 8.25
C TYR A 466 -21.39 23.28 7.99
N ILE A 467 -21.80 23.99 6.93
CA ILE A 467 -23.21 24.18 6.56
C ILE A 467 -23.84 22.89 6.00
N ASN A 468 -23.07 22.00 5.37
CA ASN A 468 -23.57 20.76 4.78
C ASN A 468 -22.50 19.65 4.83
N PHE A 469 -22.47 18.92 5.94
CA PHE A 469 -21.48 17.87 6.21
C PHE A 469 -22.03 16.44 6.05
N VAL A 470 -23.27 16.26 5.55
CA VAL A 470 -23.84 14.91 5.31
C VAL A 470 -23.01 14.14 4.27
N GLN A 471 -22.65 14.78 3.17
CA GLN A 471 -21.81 14.16 2.14
C GLN A 471 -20.39 13.83 2.65
N TYR A 472 -19.91 14.60 3.63
CA TYR A 472 -18.64 14.32 4.30
C TYR A 472 -18.74 13.06 5.17
N LYS A 473 -19.87 12.83 5.86
CA LYS A 473 -20.11 11.57 6.60
C LYS A 473 -20.03 10.37 5.66
N ASP A 474 -20.71 10.45 4.53
CA ASP A 474 -20.77 9.32 3.59
C ASP A 474 -19.41 9.06 2.95
N TRP A 475 -18.68 10.12 2.61
CA TRP A 475 -17.31 9.99 2.13
C TRP A 475 -16.37 9.39 3.18
N ILE A 476 -16.46 9.79 4.45
CA ILE A 476 -15.67 9.19 5.55
C ILE A 476 -16.04 7.71 5.77
N LYS A 477 -17.31 7.31 5.65
CA LYS A 477 -17.70 5.90 5.71
C LYS A 477 -17.11 5.10 4.56
N SER A 478 -17.14 5.63 3.34
CA SER A 478 -16.50 4.99 2.18
C SER A 478 -14.98 4.89 2.35
N LEU A 479 -14.36 5.91 2.95
CA LEU A 479 -12.95 5.88 3.32
C LEU A 479 -12.66 4.76 4.34
N ALA A 480 -13.50 4.65 5.38
CA ALA A 480 -13.39 3.63 6.42
C ALA A 480 -13.40 2.21 5.83
N VAL A 481 -14.31 1.94 4.89
CA VAL A 481 -14.41 0.64 4.20
C VAL A 481 -13.12 0.33 3.43
N LYS A 482 -12.55 1.30 2.72
CA LYS A 482 -11.30 1.13 1.98
C LYS A 482 -10.10 0.89 2.91
N ILE A 483 -10.00 1.64 4.01
CA ILE A 483 -8.98 1.43 5.05
C ILE A 483 -9.13 0.04 5.66
N GLY A 484 -10.33 -0.34 6.10
CA GLY A 484 -10.58 -1.66 6.69
C GLY A 484 -10.29 -2.83 5.74
N SER A 485 -10.57 -2.66 4.44
CA SER A 485 -10.20 -3.63 3.41
C SER A 485 -8.69 -3.71 3.17
N LEU A 486 -7.96 -2.62 3.32
CA LEU A 486 -6.51 -2.61 3.19
C LEU A 486 -5.86 -3.25 4.42
N ASP A 487 -6.31 -2.90 5.62
CA ASP A 487 -5.84 -3.49 6.88
C ASP A 487 -6.04 -5.01 6.93
N SER A 488 -7.18 -5.51 6.42
CA SER A 488 -7.42 -6.96 6.35
C SER A 488 -6.42 -7.64 5.42
N LYS A 489 -6.13 -7.05 4.25
CA LYS A 489 -5.09 -7.55 3.34
C LYS A 489 -3.71 -7.56 3.99
N ILE A 490 -3.36 -6.51 4.73
CA ILE A 490 -2.06 -6.41 5.42
C ILE A 490 -1.95 -7.45 6.53
N ARG A 491 -2.99 -7.65 7.34
CA ARG A 491 -2.98 -8.68 8.40
C ARG A 491 -2.79 -10.08 7.83
N ASN A 492 -3.45 -10.38 6.70
CA ASN A 492 -3.35 -11.68 6.05
C ASN A 492 -1.93 -12.01 5.52
N ILE A 493 -1.04 -11.03 5.38
CA ILE A 493 0.35 -11.26 4.94
C ILE A 493 1.26 -11.74 6.09
N LYS A 494 1.00 -11.34 7.34
CA LYS A 494 1.88 -11.62 8.49
C LYS A 494 1.99 -13.11 8.82
N ASP A 495 1.07 -13.93 8.33
CA ASP A 495 0.96 -15.36 8.66
C ASP A 495 1.58 -16.29 7.60
N MET A 496 2.38 -15.76 6.65
CA MET A 496 2.85 -16.52 5.48
C MET A 496 4.34 -16.92 5.53
N ASN A 497 4.62 -18.19 5.20
CA ASN A 497 5.95 -18.81 5.28
C ASN A 497 6.76 -18.84 3.96
N SER A 498 6.23 -18.33 2.84
CA SER A 498 6.95 -18.33 1.54
C SER A 498 7.03 -16.94 0.88
N ASP A 499 8.24 -16.56 0.44
CA ASP A 499 8.52 -15.24 -0.09
C ASP A 499 7.77 -14.92 -1.39
N SER A 500 7.54 -15.91 -2.25
CA SER A 500 6.85 -15.70 -3.53
C SER A 500 5.36 -15.39 -3.34
N ILE A 501 4.69 -16.08 -2.41
CA ILE A 501 3.28 -15.83 -2.06
C ILE A 501 3.15 -14.50 -1.31
N ALA A 502 4.11 -14.20 -0.44
CA ALA A 502 4.15 -12.94 0.29
C ALA A 502 4.22 -11.74 -0.66
N ILE A 503 5.05 -11.78 -1.71
CA ILE A 503 5.15 -10.70 -2.70
C ILE A 503 3.84 -10.49 -3.46
N GLU A 504 3.18 -11.55 -3.90
CA GLU A 504 1.90 -11.43 -4.62
C GLU A 504 0.80 -10.84 -3.74
N LYS A 505 0.71 -11.24 -2.48
CA LYS A 505 -0.22 -10.65 -1.53
C LYS A 505 0.16 -9.22 -1.17
N TYR A 506 1.45 -8.91 -1.17
CA TYR A 506 1.92 -7.55 -0.97
C TYR A 506 1.55 -6.63 -2.14
N TYR A 507 1.51 -7.15 -3.36
CA TYR A 507 0.94 -6.40 -4.48
C TYR A 507 -0.55 -6.06 -4.25
N ASP A 508 -1.36 -7.00 -3.78
CA ASP A 508 -2.77 -6.72 -3.46
C ASP A 508 -2.91 -5.58 -2.44
N VAL A 509 -1.95 -5.44 -1.52
CA VAL A 509 -1.86 -4.35 -0.55
C VAL A 509 -1.49 -3.04 -1.23
N VAL A 510 -0.45 -3.00 -2.06
CA VAL A 510 -0.03 -1.75 -2.72
C VAL A 510 -1.07 -1.27 -3.72
N SER A 511 -1.64 -2.16 -4.54
CA SER A 511 -2.75 -1.82 -5.44
C SER A 511 -3.95 -1.26 -4.68
N SER A 512 -4.31 -1.86 -3.54
CA SER A 512 -5.35 -1.29 -2.65
C SER A 512 -4.92 0.04 -2.00
N GLY A 513 -3.64 0.21 -1.71
CA GLY A 513 -3.05 1.47 -1.26
C GLY A 513 -3.22 2.58 -2.31
N ILE A 514 -2.85 2.34 -3.57
CA ILE A 514 -3.07 3.28 -4.68
C ILE A 514 -4.57 3.57 -4.84
N GLY A 515 -5.42 2.54 -4.81
CA GLY A 515 -6.88 2.71 -4.90
C GLY A 515 -7.50 3.47 -3.70
N LEU A 516 -6.84 3.46 -2.54
CA LEU A 516 -7.18 4.31 -1.40
C LEU A 516 -6.73 5.75 -1.66
N MET A 517 -5.51 5.97 -2.15
CA MET A 517 -5.01 7.31 -2.49
C MET A 517 -5.85 7.99 -3.58
N GLN A 518 -6.19 7.26 -4.64
CA GLN A 518 -7.10 7.68 -5.70
C GLN A 518 -8.49 8.03 -5.14
N PHE A 519 -8.97 7.28 -4.13
CA PHE A 519 -10.24 7.63 -3.48
C PHE A 519 -10.11 8.90 -2.65
N VAL A 520 -9.03 9.09 -1.90
CA VAL A 520 -8.86 10.27 -1.06
C VAL A 520 -8.87 11.56 -1.89
N VAL A 521 -8.25 11.56 -3.08
CA VAL A 521 -8.28 12.75 -3.96
C VAL A 521 -9.67 13.07 -4.53
N THR A 522 -10.64 12.14 -4.48
CA THR A 522 -12.05 12.42 -4.82
C THR A 522 -12.75 13.34 -3.83
N PHE A 523 -12.06 13.72 -2.75
CA PHE A 523 -12.49 14.80 -1.86
C PHE A 523 -12.78 16.11 -2.61
N ASP A 524 -12.16 16.31 -3.78
CA ASP A 524 -12.47 17.41 -4.68
C ASP A 524 -13.92 17.46 -5.16
N LYS A 525 -14.67 16.34 -5.06
CA LYS A 525 -16.09 16.26 -5.44
C LYS A 525 -17.04 16.68 -4.31
N LEU A 526 -16.52 16.91 -3.09
CA LEU A 526 -17.36 17.26 -1.94
C LEU A 526 -17.88 18.70 -2.01
N PRO A 527 -19.03 19.00 -1.39
CA PRO A 527 -19.59 20.36 -1.37
C PRO A 527 -18.59 21.36 -0.82
N PHE A 528 -18.56 22.55 -1.41
CA PHE A 528 -17.66 23.67 -1.09
C PHE A 528 -16.17 23.43 -1.43
N ILE A 529 -15.78 22.19 -1.76
CA ILE A 529 -14.47 21.85 -2.32
C ILE A 529 -14.57 21.72 -3.83
N ALA A 530 -15.67 21.13 -4.30
CA ALA A 530 -16.10 21.02 -5.69
C ALA A 530 -16.12 22.42 -6.30
N SER A 531 -14.98 22.76 -6.86
CA SER A 531 -14.76 23.95 -7.63
C SER A 531 -14.29 23.49 -8.98
N ASP A 532 -14.74 24.27 -9.94
CA ASP A 532 -14.51 24.13 -11.35
C ASP A 532 -13.01 24.07 -11.75
N SER A 533 -12.12 24.35 -10.80
CA SER A 533 -10.67 24.45 -10.92
C SER A 533 -9.85 23.42 -10.15
N LEU A 534 -10.35 22.87 -9.04
CA LEU A 534 -9.50 22.06 -8.17
C LEU A 534 -9.16 20.72 -8.83
N LYS A 535 -10.17 20.04 -9.41
CA LYS A 535 -10.06 18.83 -10.27
C LYS A 535 -8.89 17.89 -9.89
N LEU A 536 -8.71 17.62 -8.59
CA LEU A 536 -7.59 16.82 -8.05
C LEU A 536 -7.61 15.43 -8.64
N THR A 537 -8.80 14.85 -8.76
CA THR A 537 -8.97 13.50 -9.33
C THR A 537 -8.38 13.43 -10.73
N GLU A 538 -8.64 14.43 -11.58
CA GLU A 538 -8.11 14.50 -12.95
C GLU A 538 -6.61 14.82 -12.94
N ALA A 539 -6.18 15.79 -12.14
CA ALA A 539 -4.80 16.27 -12.11
C ALA A 539 -3.81 15.23 -11.56
N THR A 540 -4.23 14.39 -10.62
CA THR A 540 -3.38 13.36 -9.99
C THR A 540 -3.49 12.00 -10.66
N ALA A 541 -4.47 11.77 -11.54
CA ALA A 541 -4.64 10.49 -12.23
C ALA A 541 -3.37 10.01 -12.96
N PRO A 542 -2.63 10.85 -13.72
CA PRO A 542 -1.41 10.41 -14.39
C PRO A 542 -0.35 9.83 -13.44
N TYR A 543 -0.25 10.37 -12.22
CA TYR A 543 0.69 9.92 -11.20
C TYR A 543 0.33 8.52 -10.69
N PHE A 544 -0.96 8.28 -10.41
CA PHE A 544 -1.44 6.98 -9.92
C PHE A 544 -1.46 5.91 -11.02
N ASP A 545 -1.75 6.30 -12.26
CA ASP A 545 -1.72 5.41 -13.42
C ASP A 545 -0.28 4.93 -13.67
N LEU A 546 0.69 5.84 -13.66
CA LEU A 546 2.09 5.50 -13.84
C LEU A 546 2.64 4.67 -12.66
N ALA A 547 2.22 4.98 -11.43
CA ALA A 547 2.53 4.16 -10.25
C ALA A 547 2.01 2.72 -10.40
N SER A 548 0.78 2.56 -10.89
CA SER A 548 0.19 1.24 -11.14
C SER A 548 0.99 0.45 -12.20
N SER A 549 1.48 1.11 -13.25
CA SER A 549 2.36 0.47 -14.23
C SER A 549 3.72 0.08 -13.64
N ALA A 550 4.30 0.91 -12.77
CA ALA A 550 5.55 0.58 -12.07
C ALA A 550 5.36 -0.62 -11.13
N ASP A 551 4.23 -0.69 -10.42
CA ASP A 551 3.87 -1.83 -9.59
C ASP A 551 3.72 -3.11 -10.41
N ASN A 552 2.98 -3.05 -11.52
CA ASN A 552 2.81 -4.19 -12.43
C ASN A 552 4.15 -4.70 -12.95
N MET A 553 5.07 -3.80 -13.31
CA MET A 553 6.42 -4.17 -13.70
C MET A 553 7.15 -4.94 -12.59
N ILE A 554 7.08 -4.49 -11.33
CA ILE A 554 7.72 -5.17 -10.21
C ILE A 554 7.15 -6.58 -10.01
N ILE A 555 5.83 -6.75 -10.11
CA ILE A 555 5.19 -8.07 -10.02
C ILE A 555 5.65 -8.97 -11.14
N ASP A 556 5.65 -8.47 -12.38
CA ASP A 556 6.01 -9.25 -13.55
C ASP A 556 7.46 -9.72 -13.45
N VAL A 557 8.36 -8.85 -12.97
CA VAL A 557 9.73 -9.23 -12.63
C VAL A 557 9.76 -10.35 -11.58
N ASN A 558 9.01 -10.22 -10.49
CA ASN A 558 8.97 -11.22 -9.42
C ASN A 558 8.37 -12.56 -9.88
N ARG A 559 7.39 -12.52 -10.79
CA ARG A 559 6.78 -13.70 -11.44
C ARG A 559 7.65 -14.29 -12.55
N LYS A 560 8.80 -13.68 -12.85
CA LYS A 560 9.65 -14.00 -14.01
C LYS A 560 8.92 -13.87 -15.35
N ASN A 561 7.84 -13.10 -15.38
CA ASN A 561 7.12 -12.74 -16.59
C ASN A 561 7.80 -11.53 -17.25
N TYR A 562 9.04 -11.73 -17.68
CA TYR A 562 9.91 -10.65 -18.14
C TYR A 562 9.35 -9.91 -19.37
N SER A 563 8.61 -10.61 -20.22
CA SER A 563 7.94 -10.00 -21.38
C SER A 563 6.93 -8.93 -20.94
N SER A 564 6.06 -9.22 -19.97
CA SER A 564 5.12 -8.22 -19.44
C SER A 564 5.82 -7.11 -18.65
N ALA A 565 6.91 -7.41 -17.96
CA ALA A 565 7.72 -6.40 -17.29
C ALA A 565 8.25 -5.35 -18.28
N ILE A 566 8.73 -5.80 -19.46
CA ILE A 566 9.17 -4.90 -20.53
C ILE A 566 8.02 -4.10 -21.12
N VAL A 567 6.83 -4.68 -21.27
CA VAL A 567 5.64 -3.95 -21.74
C VAL A 567 5.25 -2.82 -20.76
N ASN A 568 5.27 -3.09 -19.45
CA ASN A 568 5.01 -2.07 -18.44
C ASN A 568 6.12 -1.00 -18.42
N ALA A 569 7.39 -1.39 -18.55
CA ALA A 569 8.50 -0.46 -18.68
C ALA A 569 8.40 0.42 -19.94
N GLU A 570 8.01 -0.17 -21.08
CA GLU A 570 7.75 0.55 -22.32
C GLU A 570 6.65 1.59 -22.09
N TYR A 571 5.52 1.20 -21.50
CA TYR A 571 4.44 2.13 -21.23
C TYR A 571 4.93 3.34 -20.42
N ILE A 572 5.74 3.10 -19.38
CA ILE A 572 6.33 4.17 -18.57
C ILE A 572 7.22 5.08 -19.41
N ILE A 573 8.16 4.50 -20.18
CA ILE A 573 9.09 5.26 -21.03
C ILE A 573 8.32 6.07 -22.08
N ARG A 574 7.29 5.50 -22.71
CA ARG A 574 6.45 6.18 -23.69
C ARG A 574 5.63 7.27 -23.05
N LYS A 575 5.07 7.04 -21.87
CA LYS A 575 4.34 8.09 -21.14
C LYS A 575 5.25 9.28 -20.82
N VAL A 576 6.50 9.01 -20.47
CA VAL A 576 7.49 10.03 -20.10
C VAL A 576 8.14 10.71 -21.30
N PHE A 577 8.35 10.03 -22.44
CA PHE A 577 9.06 10.60 -23.60
C PHE A 577 8.21 10.82 -24.86
N ASP A 578 7.02 10.22 -24.94
CA ASP A 578 6.09 10.24 -26.09
C ASP A 578 4.73 10.86 -25.70
N SER A 579 4.66 11.64 -24.61
CA SER A 579 3.41 12.28 -24.17
C SER A 579 2.84 13.17 -25.28
N SER A 580 1.56 12.96 -25.59
CA SER A 580 0.86 13.59 -26.73
C SER A 580 0.81 15.12 -26.67
N GLU A 581 1.02 15.73 -25.50
CA GLU A 581 1.21 17.18 -25.35
C GLU A 581 2.46 17.69 -26.09
N ILE A 582 3.51 16.86 -26.17
CA ILE A 582 4.76 17.15 -26.90
C ILE A 582 4.55 16.92 -28.40
N ILE A 583 3.85 15.87 -28.80
CA ILE A 583 3.61 15.59 -30.24
C ILE A 583 2.83 16.74 -30.91
N ASN A 584 1.90 17.38 -30.21
CA ASN A 584 1.13 18.51 -30.74
C ASN A 584 1.92 19.82 -30.77
N TYR A 585 2.81 20.07 -29.79
CA TYR A 585 3.71 21.23 -29.82
C TYR A 585 4.79 21.10 -30.92
N HIS A 586 5.31 19.89 -31.14
CA HIS A 586 6.40 19.61 -32.08
C HIS A 586 5.95 19.30 -33.51
N LYS A 587 4.65 19.11 -33.78
CA LYS A 587 4.12 19.14 -35.17
C LYS A 587 4.20 20.53 -35.80
N VAL A 588 4.29 21.59 -34.98
CA VAL A 588 4.30 23.00 -35.44
C VAL A 588 5.72 23.52 -35.67
N ASN A 589 6.71 23.03 -34.93
CA ASN A 589 8.11 23.43 -35.04
C ASN A 589 8.98 22.21 -35.35
N ASN A 590 9.54 22.13 -36.56
CA ASN A 590 10.44 21.08 -37.07
C ASN A 590 11.14 20.27 -35.95
N SER A 591 10.87 18.96 -35.89
CA SER A 591 11.34 18.05 -34.82
C SER A 591 12.80 18.29 -34.48
N SER A 592 13.06 18.64 -33.22
CA SER A 592 14.42 18.92 -32.74
C SER A 592 15.26 17.65 -32.74
N LYS A 593 16.60 17.79 -32.78
CA LYS A 593 17.54 16.67 -32.66
C LYS A 593 17.29 15.84 -31.37
N GLU A 594 16.85 16.50 -30.30
CA GLU A 594 16.52 15.89 -29.00
C GLU A 594 15.28 14.98 -29.11
N ASP A 595 14.22 15.40 -29.80
CA ASP A 595 13.01 14.58 -30.00
C ASP A 595 13.30 13.29 -30.78
N LYS A 596 14.19 13.38 -31.76
CA LYS A 596 14.62 12.21 -32.52
C LYS A 596 15.36 11.22 -31.62
N ILE A 597 16.27 11.71 -30.78
CA ILE A 597 17.00 10.88 -29.82
C ILE A 597 16.04 10.18 -28.87
N LEU A 598 15.05 10.88 -28.31
CA LEU A 598 14.06 10.29 -27.40
C LEU A 598 13.21 9.19 -28.07
N ARG A 599 12.75 9.43 -29.30
CA ARG A 599 12.03 8.40 -30.08
C ARG A 599 12.92 7.20 -30.39
N ASP A 600 14.17 7.46 -30.74
CA ASP A 600 15.14 6.39 -30.98
C ASP A 600 15.35 5.58 -29.69
N VAL A 601 15.52 6.22 -28.52
CA VAL A 601 15.62 5.54 -27.21
C VAL A 601 14.43 4.62 -26.97
N VAL A 602 13.20 5.12 -27.16
CA VAL A 602 11.96 4.31 -27.01
C VAL A 602 12.00 3.10 -27.95
N GLN A 603 12.27 3.30 -29.24
CA GLN A 603 12.29 2.22 -30.23
C GLN A 603 13.37 1.19 -29.94
N LYS A 604 14.57 1.63 -29.53
CA LYS A 604 15.67 0.75 -29.16
C LYS A 604 15.37 0.00 -27.87
N PHE A 605 14.76 0.65 -26.87
CA PHE A 605 14.32 0.01 -25.64
C PHE A 605 13.32 -1.11 -25.95
N ILE A 606 12.29 -0.84 -26.75
CA ILE A 606 11.29 -1.86 -27.13
C ILE A 606 11.97 -3.03 -27.84
N LYS A 607 12.80 -2.73 -28.85
CA LYS A 607 13.50 -3.75 -29.65
C LYS A 607 14.39 -4.63 -28.78
N TYR A 608 15.27 -4.01 -28.00
CA TYR A 608 16.26 -4.74 -27.21
C TYR A 608 15.66 -5.32 -25.94
N GLY A 609 14.78 -4.60 -25.25
CA GLY A 609 14.03 -5.10 -24.10
C GLY A 609 13.24 -6.36 -24.44
N THR A 610 12.51 -6.38 -25.56
CA THR A 610 11.76 -7.58 -25.98
C THR A 610 12.69 -8.76 -26.26
N PHE A 611 13.82 -8.52 -26.93
CA PHE A 611 14.83 -9.54 -27.16
C PHE A 611 15.41 -10.09 -25.85
N VAL A 612 15.85 -9.19 -24.97
CA VAL A 612 16.42 -9.50 -23.65
C VAL A 612 15.42 -10.30 -22.81
N ALA A 613 14.14 -9.92 -22.80
CA ALA A 613 13.08 -10.64 -22.08
C ALA A 613 12.84 -12.04 -22.62
N ASN A 614 12.71 -12.20 -23.95
CA ASN A 614 12.49 -13.50 -24.58
C ASN A 614 13.63 -14.46 -24.27
N ILE A 615 14.88 -14.00 -24.34
CA ILE A 615 16.06 -14.83 -24.04
C ILE A 615 16.16 -15.14 -22.54
N ALA A 616 15.86 -14.17 -21.67
CA ALA A 616 15.89 -14.38 -20.22
C ALA A 616 14.84 -15.43 -19.78
N GLN A 617 13.67 -15.43 -20.43
CA GLN A 617 12.53 -16.29 -20.11
C GLN A 617 12.57 -17.67 -20.78
N ALA A 618 13.36 -17.86 -21.84
CA ALA A 618 13.42 -19.12 -22.58
C ALA A 618 13.86 -20.31 -21.70
N ASP A 619 13.05 -21.36 -21.65
CA ASP A 619 13.35 -22.56 -20.85
C ASP A 619 14.09 -23.61 -21.67
N SER A 620 13.90 -23.57 -22.99
CA SER A 620 14.56 -24.45 -23.93
C SER A 620 15.48 -23.69 -24.86
N SER A 621 16.36 -24.45 -25.48
CA SER A 621 17.32 -23.90 -26.39
C SER A 621 16.76 -23.59 -27.78
N ASP A 622 15.68 -24.28 -28.15
CA ASP A 622 14.94 -24.02 -29.39
C ASP A 622 14.17 -22.67 -29.27
N GLU A 623 13.73 -22.31 -28.06
CA GLU A 623 13.15 -20.97 -27.78
C GLU A 623 14.19 -19.85 -27.88
N VAL A 624 15.42 -20.10 -27.39
CA VAL A 624 16.54 -19.16 -27.56
C VAL A 624 16.84 -18.94 -29.04
N GLU A 625 16.92 -20.03 -29.83
CA GLU A 625 17.09 -19.98 -31.29
C GLU A 625 15.99 -19.13 -31.94
N ALA A 626 14.72 -19.42 -31.63
CA ALA A 626 13.57 -18.71 -32.19
C ALA A 626 13.59 -17.21 -31.85
N ALA A 627 13.96 -16.84 -30.62
CA ALA A 627 14.05 -15.45 -30.18
C ALA A 627 15.16 -14.68 -30.93
N ILE A 628 16.31 -15.32 -31.19
CA ILE A 628 17.38 -14.73 -31.98
C ILE A 628 16.96 -14.62 -33.46
N GLU A 629 16.33 -15.65 -34.03
CA GLU A 629 15.84 -15.60 -35.40
C GLU A 629 14.85 -14.45 -35.62
N ALA A 630 13.90 -14.25 -34.71
CA ALA A 630 12.89 -13.21 -34.80
C ALA A 630 13.49 -11.79 -34.81
N ILE A 631 14.60 -11.55 -34.10
CA ILE A 631 15.23 -10.23 -34.02
C ILE A 631 16.29 -10.00 -35.12
N ALA A 632 17.01 -11.07 -35.50
CA ALA A 632 18.11 -11.02 -36.46
C ALA A 632 17.59 -10.99 -37.91
N LEU A 633 16.42 -11.59 -38.17
CA LEU A 633 15.75 -11.59 -39.47
C LEU A 633 14.52 -10.68 -39.42
N PRO A 634 14.64 -9.33 -39.44
CA PRO A 634 13.46 -8.50 -39.63
C PRO A 634 12.78 -8.93 -40.92
N SER A 635 11.45 -9.09 -40.87
CA SER A 635 10.61 -9.53 -41.98
C SER A 635 10.88 -8.68 -43.23
N GLY A 636 11.73 -9.20 -44.12
CA GLY A 636 12.11 -8.50 -45.34
C GLY A 636 13.41 -9.01 -45.95
N SER A 637 13.31 -10.04 -46.78
CA SER A 637 14.34 -10.41 -47.77
C SER A 637 14.80 -9.21 -48.63
N ALA A 638 13.98 -8.16 -48.71
CA ALA A 638 14.29 -6.90 -49.36
C ALA A 638 15.42 -6.09 -48.69
N ARG A 639 15.58 -6.12 -47.35
CA ARG A 639 16.63 -5.32 -46.69
C ARG A 639 18.02 -5.93 -46.88
N ILE A 640 18.13 -7.25 -46.81
CA ILE A 640 19.36 -7.99 -47.12
C ILE A 640 19.76 -7.78 -48.59
N LYS A 641 18.78 -7.69 -49.51
CA LYS A 641 19.02 -7.33 -50.93
C LYS A 641 19.46 -5.87 -51.15
N LYS A 642 19.14 -4.94 -50.24
CA LYS A 642 19.48 -3.52 -50.37
C LYS A 642 20.81 -3.14 -49.70
N GLU A 643 21.11 -3.75 -48.55
CA GLU A 643 22.28 -3.38 -47.74
C GLU A 643 23.54 -4.19 -48.09
N SER A 644 23.39 -5.41 -48.62
CA SER A 644 24.55 -6.20 -49.07
C SER A 644 24.99 -5.80 -50.48
N SER A 645 26.29 -5.61 -50.68
CA SER A 645 26.90 -5.44 -52.02
C SER A 645 26.84 -6.73 -52.85
N PHE A 646 26.62 -7.87 -52.21
CA PHE A 646 26.53 -9.18 -52.85
C PHE A 646 25.54 -10.09 -52.12
N ASN A 647 24.57 -10.68 -52.82
CA ASN A 647 23.57 -11.58 -52.23
C ASN A 647 23.31 -12.77 -53.16
N VAL A 648 23.44 -13.99 -52.63
CA VAL A 648 23.02 -15.23 -53.29
C VAL A 648 21.74 -15.71 -52.62
N ALA A 649 20.63 -15.69 -53.35
CA ALA A 649 19.32 -16.14 -52.87
C ALA A 649 18.83 -17.33 -53.68
N LEU A 650 18.50 -18.43 -53.01
CA LEU A 650 17.83 -19.59 -53.61
C LEU A 650 16.33 -19.26 -53.75
N ASN A 651 15.79 -19.25 -54.96
CA ASN A 651 14.39 -18.94 -55.23
C ASN A 651 13.71 -20.16 -55.87
N ALA A 652 12.55 -20.56 -55.35
CA ALA A 652 11.78 -21.70 -55.87
C ALA A 652 10.93 -21.33 -57.12
N TYR A 653 10.86 -20.04 -57.47
CA TYR A 653 10.10 -19.56 -58.61
C TYR A 653 11.00 -19.36 -59.84
N CYS A 654 10.63 -19.98 -60.96
CA CYS A 654 11.21 -19.69 -62.27
C CYS A 654 10.65 -18.36 -62.79
N GLY A 655 11.50 -17.41 -63.17
CA GLY A 655 11.01 -16.16 -63.74
C GLY A 655 12.07 -15.10 -63.99
N PHE A 656 11.69 -14.11 -64.79
CA PHE A 656 12.47 -12.88 -64.96
C PHE A 656 12.23 -11.96 -63.77
N PHE A 657 13.29 -11.31 -63.28
CA PHE A 657 13.15 -10.19 -62.36
C PHE A 657 13.85 -8.96 -62.95
N ALA A 658 13.27 -7.80 -62.68
CA ALA A 658 13.87 -6.51 -62.94
C ALA A 658 13.53 -5.57 -61.77
N GLY A 659 14.47 -4.71 -61.39
CA GLY A 659 14.27 -3.72 -60.34
C GLY A 659 15.23 -2.55 -60.49
N TRP A 660 14.74 -1.36 -60.16
CA TRP A 660 15.55 -0.14 -60.05
C TRP A 660 15.88 0.11 -58.59
N ASN A 661 17.17 0.35 -58.30
CA ASN A 661 17.65 0.67 -56.96
C ASN A 661 18.48 1.95 -56.99
N LEU A 662 18.33 2.77 -55.95
CA LEU A 662 19.11 3.98 -55.70
C LEU A 662 20.00 3.73 -54.49
N LYS A 663 21.33 3.73 -54.68
CA LYS A 663 22.31 3.67 -53.58
C LYS A 663 23.35 4.76 -53.79
N ASP A 664 23.60 5.56 -52.74
CA ASP A 664 24.55 6.68 -52.75
C ASP A 664 24.37 7.68 -53.92
N GLY A 665 23.12 7.91 -54.32
CA GLY A 665 22.77 8.84 -55.40
C GLY A 665 23.04 8.31 -56.82
N VAL A 666 23.42 7.04 -56.95
CA VAL A 666 23.62 6.38 -58.24
C VAL A 666 22.50 5.37 -58.49
N ASP A 667 21.83 5.53 -59.62
CA ASP A 667 20.84 4.56 -60.11
C ASP A 667 21.54 3.35 -60.71
N TYR A 668 21.11 2.16 -60.32
CA TYR A 668 21.50 0.93 -61.03
C TYR A 668 20.28 0.02 -61.20
N ALA A 669 20.19 -0.52 -62.41
CA ALA A 669 19.19 -1.51 -62.77
C ALA A 669 19.72 -2.91 -62.41
N THR A 670 18.88 -3.72 -61.77
CA THR A 670 19.16 -5.13 -61.52
C THR A 670 18.15 -5.96 -62.29
N TYR A 671 18.62 -6.84 -63.18
CA TYR A 671 17.76 -7.77 -63.90
C TYR A 671 18.42 -9.15 -63.98
N GLY A 672 17.61 -10.19 -64.12
CA GLY A 672 18.10 -11.55 -64.24
C GLY A 672 16.98 -12.58 -64.38
N ILE A 673 17.39 -13.85 -64.52
CA ILE A 673 16.49 -15.00 -64.62
C ILE A 673 16.75 -15.86 -63.39
N THR A 674 15.70 -16.23 -62.66
CA THR A 674 15.80 -17.24 -61.60
C THR A 674 15.41 -18.59 -62.17
N ALA A 675 16.24 -19.60 -61.93
CA ALA A 675 15.91 -21.01 -62.16
C ALA A 675 15.72 -21.69 -60.79
N PRO A 676 14.67 -22.51 -60.62
CA PRO A 676 14.50 -23.28 -59.40
C PRO A 676 15.64 -24.29 -59.27
N VAL A 677 16.13 -24.47 -58.04
CA VAL A 677 17.07 -25.55 -57.68
C VAL A 677 16.30 -26.70 -57.08
#